data_AF-A0A2T1C4W2-F1
#
_entry.id   AF-A0A2T1C4W2-F1
#
_cell.length_a   1.000
_cell.length_b   1.000
_cell.length_c   1.000
_cell.angle_alpha   90.00
_cell.angle_beta   90.00
_cell.angle_gamma   90.00
#
_symmetry.space_group_name_H-M   'P 1'
#
loop_
_entity.id
_entity.type
_entity.pdbx_description
1 polymer ?
#
loop_
_entity_poly.entity_id
_entity_poly.type
_entity_poly.pdbx_seq_one_letter_code
_entity_poly.pdbx_strand_id
1 'polypeptide(L)'
;MKSKIAEDLGRLFEVGFNIGMLAGIKEKQIKHKFGNLYLQELQQLEFPRMLRKITDKITSPLERKMAEKWSVFFLQKGFLSGLNFFREYLQSTGWNETNKLRRLEILYYQSCFCDESSIGTYPKSYEQWCGEVISQFDQIDNISQYIGRYKGKGEFLRADTLMLLRYGSQFRILCVDLSVFSMRTSEDVTDLNYLEIIRRSLRRDINYLRSKSVFSQLRIDTESCEVEFSEGLKGYFTAFKYNDKESAKLIQAGGYAYSFYEFLRETGILADDSRLILNAVGYSDRGISTMSVRPENLDVLKTCHSIYKHDSSPEEIADARKLVLNKIKNSACRSFDRGKELVDDILAMSADKINVVRHTERLEGFVNSVGIVPDELMQQLGLTGSLSLRDAHAQLIEKALESAATYIFLTGNPGIGKTTAIAKFLTNQNHIDDGFLFFYVSPRKQVNLDIIDKFKRPDTDDLWDDKILAINTYSDLIKDSGHKCTVQYLSNQQHGEFRLQAVKFQGSRETKRQNRRSDRLKRQTENVIQDGGRNTKGVLNSICEAISTLIDTKYSDNIVATVSIQALKKTDAGDTLKHFEKIFRNAYIERENRVIPDRMKDISSRIKHLFIMIDEITGDEGGVEFLNGINDILIKYGLKNNSYG
;
A
#
# COMPACT_ATOMS: atom_id res chain seq x y z
N MET A 1 -7.57 8.18 -38.68
CA MET A 1 -6.58 9.21 -38.31
C MET A 1 -6.57 9.57 -36.82
N LYS A 2 -7.66 9.34 -36.06
CA LYS A 2 -7.81 9.73 -34.66
C LYS A 2 -6.97 8.93 -33.62
N SER A 3 -6.53 7.70 -33.86
CA SER A 3 -5.79 6.91 -32.84
C SER A 3 -4.35 7.38 -32.58
N LYS A 4 -3.68 8.05 -33.54
CA LYS A 4 -2.25 8.38 -33.46
C LYS A 4 -1.88 9.38 -32.36
N ILE A 5 -2.80 10.27 -31.97
CA ILE A 5 -2.50 11.30 -30.95
C ILE A 5 -2.32 10.66 -29.58
N ALA A 6 -3.14 9.66 -29.23
CA ALA A 6 -3.04 8.98 -27.94
C ALA A 6 -1.69 8.25 -27.80
N GLU A 7 -1.21 7.63 -28.88
CA GLU A 7 0.11 7.00 -28.96
C GLU A 7 1.24 8.04 -28.82
N ASP A 8 1.15 9.17 -29.52
CA ASP A 8 2.13 10.25 -29.41
C ASP A 8 2.19 10.83 -27.99
N LEU A 9 1.04 11.00 -27.32
CA LEU A 9 0.99 11.43 -25.91
C LEU A 9 1.59 10.39 -24.95
N GLY A 10 1.40 9.10 -25.25
CA GLY A 10 2.07 8.01 -24.55
C GLY A 10 3.59 8.10 -24.63
N ARG A 11 4.12 8.31 -25.84
CA ARG A 11 5.55 8.51 -26.07
C ARG A 11 6.10 9.75 -25.37
N LEU A 12 5.34 10.85 -25.34
CA LEU A 12 5.73 12.04 -24.58
C LEU A 12 5.81 11.77 -23.07
N PHE A 13 4.90 10.97 -22.53
CA PHE A 13 4.95 10.54 -21.13
C PHE A 13 6.21 9.70 -20.86
N GLU A 14 6.54 8.74 -21.73
CA GLU A 14 7.74 7.90 -21.63
C GLU A 14 9.04 8.71 -21.70
N VAL A 15 9.15 9.60 -22.69
CA VAL A 15 10.29 10.52 -22.81
C VAL A 15 10.40 11.40 -21.57
N GLY A 16 9.29 11.98 -21.11
CA GLY A 16 9.26 12.76 -19.87
C GLY A 16 9.77 11.95 -18.69
N PHE A 17 9.27 10.72 -18.50
CA PHE A 17 9.66 9.82 -17.42
C PHE A 17 11.16 9.56 -17.41
N ASN A 18 11.73 9.20 -18.56
CA ASN A 18 13.16 8.93 -18.69
C ASN A 18 14.03 10.19 -18.46
N ILE A 19 13.55 11.38 -18.83
CA ILE A 19 14.22 12.65 -18.48
C ILE A 19 14.17 12.89 -16.97
N GLY A 20 13.05 12.59 -16.33
CA GLY A 20 12.89 12.67 -14.87
C GLY A 20 13.87 11.77 -14.12
N MET A 21 14.02 10.52 -14.59
CA MET A 21 15.02 9.57 -14.07
C MET A 21 16.44 10.14 -14.18
N LEU A 22 16.83 10.60 -15.38
CA LEU A 22 18.15 11.20 -15.63
C LEU A 22 18.39 12.46 -14.79
N ALA A 23 17.37 13.29 -14.60
CA ALA A 23 17.45 14.47 -13.73
C ALA A 23 17.71 14.05 -12.27
N GLY A 24 17.04 13.01 -11.77
CA GLY A 24 17.28 12.46 -10.44
C GLY A 24 18.69 11.89 -10.28
N ILE A 25 19.19 11.17 -11.29
CA ILE A 25 20.58 10.64 -11.32
C ILE A 25 21.59 11.80 -11.22
N LYS A 26 21.39 12.85 -12.02
CA LYS A 26 22.27 14.03 -12.06
C LYS A 26 22.23 14.82 -10.75
N GLU A 27 21.03 15.08 -10.21
CA GLU A 27 20.83 15.79 -8.94
C GLU A 27 21.55 15.09 -7.78
N LYS A 28 21.48 13.75 -7.75
CA LYS A 28 22.09 12.93 -6.71
C LYS A 28 23.57 12.60 -6.95
N GLN A 29 24.13 13.03 -8.08
CA GLN A 29 25.53 12.81 -8.49
C GLN A 29 25.94 11.32 -8.40
N ILE A 30 25.04 10.42 -8.80
CA ILE A 30 25.30 8.98 -8.74
C ILE A 30 26.32 8.61 -9.82
N LYS A 31 27.32 7.78 -9.46
CA LYS A 31 28.32 7.30 -10.41
C LYS A 31 27.63 6.43 -11.47
N HIS A 32 27.97 6.60 -12.74
CA HIS A 32 27.34 5.86 -13.84
C HIS A 32 28.30 5.56 -14.99
N LYS A 33 28.02 4.50 -15.77
CA LYS A 33 28.84 4.08 -16.92
C LYS A 33 28.39 4.62 -18.28
N PHE A 34 27.21 5.21 -18.40
CA PHE A 34 26.73 5.76 -19.68
C PHE A 34 27.43 7.04 -20.16
N GLY A 35 28.44 7.54 -19.43
CA GLY A 35 29.22 8.72 -19.83
C GLY A 35 28.35 9.91 -20.27
N ASN A 36 28.59 10.40 -21.50
CA ASN A 36 27.83 11.49 -22.12
C ASN A 36 26.71 11.01 -23.07
N LEU A 37 26.43 9.70 -23.16
CA LEU A 37 25.46 9.14 -24.11
C LEU A 37 24.13 9.88 -24.06
N TYR A 38 23.50 9.94 -22.89
CA TYR A 38 22.20 10.59 -22.74
C TYR A 38 22.26 12.11 -22.79
N LEU A 39 23.41 12.73 -22.51
CA LEU A 39 23.58 14.16 -22.74
C LEU A 39 23.51 14.48 -24.24
N GLN A 40 24.15 13.66 -25.08
CA GLN A 40 24.11 13.80 -26.53
C GLN A 40 22.71 13.53 -27.09
N GLU A 41 22.03 12.48 -26.60
CA GLU A 41 20.64 12.19 -26.98
C GLU A 41 19.69 13.36 -26.65
N LEU A 42 19.79 13.92 -25.44
CA LEU A 42 18.94 15.03 -25.02
C LEU A 42 19.21 16.33 -25.78
N GLN A 43 20.44 16.54 -26.29
CA GLN A 43 20.77 17.68 -27.16
C GLN A 43 20.07 17.61 -28.52
N GLN A 44 19.73 16.42 -29.01
CA GLN A 44 19.02 16.23 -30.27
C GLN A 44 17.49 16.34 -30.11
N LEU A 45 16.99 16.32 -28.87
CA LEU A 45 15.57 16.30 -28.58
C LEU A 45 14.95 17.72 -28.68
N GLU A 46 14.28 18.00 -29.80
CA GLU A 46 13.64 19.29 -30.03
C GLU A 46 12.13 19.25 -29.76
N PHE A 47 11.71 19.45 -28.51
CA PHE A 47 10.29 19.44 -28.13
C PHE A 47 9.37 20.32 -28.99
N PRO A 48 9.76 21.56 -29.38
CA PRO A 48 8.92 22.36 -30.27
C PRO A 48 8.70 21.70 -31.65
N ARG A 49 9.66 20.94 -32.17
CA ARG A 49 9.49 20.19 -33.42
C ARG A 49 8.61 18.96 -33.23
N MET A 50 8.77 18.26 -32.10
CA MET A 50 7.91 17.13 -31.73
C MET A 50 6.45 17.56 -31.65
N LEU A 51 6.21 18.69 -30.97
CA LEU A 51 4.88 19.29 -30.83
C LEU A 51 4.25 19.62 -32.19
N ARG A 52 5.00 20.29 -33.08
CA ARG A 52 4.55 20.58 -34.46
C ARG A 52 4.16 19.31 -35.19
N LYS A 53 4.98 18.26 -35.14
CA LYS A 53 4.65 16.98 -35.79
C LYS A 53 3.38 16.34 -35.25
N ILE A 54 3.07 16.49 -33.96
CA ILE A 54 1.80 16.02 -33.40
C ILE A 54 0.64 16.86 -33.95
N THR A 55 0.76 18.18 -33.91
CA THR A 55 -0.33 19.10 -34.25
C THR A 55 -0.60 19.20 -35.76
N ASP A 56 0.41 18.97 -36.60
CA ASP A 56 0.29 18.91 -38.07
C ASP A 56 -0.64 17.78 -38.52
N LYS A 57 -0.81 16.74 -37.70
CA LYS A 57 -1.75 15.62 -37.95
C LYS A 57 -3.21 16.01 -37.71
N ILE A 58 -3.47 17.19 -37.14
CA ILE A 58 -4.80 17.67 -36.71
C ILE A 58 -5.22 18.81 -37.62
N THR A 59 -6.45 18.80 -38.13
CA THR A 59 -6.94 19.86 -39.04
C THR A 59 -7.60 21.02 -38.30
N SER A 60 -8.31 20.73 -37.20
CA SER A 60 -9.06 21.74 -36.44
C SER A 60 -8.13 22.63 -35.61
N PRO A 61 -8.20 23.98 -35.73
CA PRO A 61 -7.40 24.90 -34.92
C PRO A 61 -7.66 24.78 -33.41
N LEU A 62 -8.89 24.45 -33.02
CA LEU A 62 -9.26 24.24 -31.62
C LEU A 62 -8.63 22.95 -31.08
N GLU A 63 -8.76 21.85 -31.83
CA GLU A 63 -8.17 20.56 -31.45
C GLU A 63 -6.64 20.62 -31.43
N ARG A 64 -6.01 21.41 -32.31
CA ARG A 64 -4.56 21.70 -32.28
C ARG A 64 -4.15 22.30 -30.95
N LYS A 65 -4.81 23.39 -30.51
CA LYS A 65 -4.53 24.02 -29.22
C LYS A 65 -4.73 23.07 -28.04
N MET A 66 -5.74 22.21 -28.12
CA MET A 66 -5.98 21.19 -27.09
C MET A 66 -4.87 20.15 -27.07
N ALA A 67 -4.47 19.62 -28.24
CA ALA A 67 -3.37 18.68 -28.36
C ALA A 67 -2.03 19.27 -27.90
N GLU A 68 -1.78 20.55 -28.14
CA GLU A 68 -0.59 21.24 -27.64
C GLU A 68 -0.54 21.22 -26.10
N LYS A 69 -1.65 21.59 -25.45
CA LYS A 69 -1.75 21.58 -23.98
C LYS A 69 -1.59 20.17 -23.41
N TRP A 70 -2.24 19.19 -24.02
CA TRP A 70 -2.11 17.79 -23.61
C TRP A 70 -0.69 17.27 -23.78
N SER A 71 0.00 17.65 -24.86
CA SER A 71 1.39 17.25 -25.11
C SER A 71 2.33 17.79 -24.01
N VAL A 72 2.19 19.07 -23.66
CA VAL A 72 2.96 19.68 -22.56
C VAL A 72 2.61 19.01 -21.23
N PHE A 73 1.33 18.77 -20.98
CA PHE A 73 0.87 18.11 -19.75
C PHE A 73 1.46 16.70 -19.59
N PHE A 74 1.42 15.87 -20.62
CA PHE A 74 1.95 14.50 -20.54
C PHE A 74 3.46 14.45 -20.41
N LEU A 75 4.18 15.35 -21.09
CA LEU A 75 5.62 15.49 -20.92
C LEU A 75 5.97 15.89 -19.47
N GLN A 76 5.27 16.88 -18.92
CA GLN A 76 5.48 17.33 -17.53
C GLN A 76 5.09 16.25 -16.52
N LYS A 77 3.97 15.57 -16.75
CA LYS A 77 3.49 14.46 -15.91
C LYS A 77 4.50 13.31 -15.91
N GLY A 78 5.03 12.95 -17.09
CA GLY A 78 6.10 11.98 -17.24
C GLY A 78 7.34 12.39 -16.45
N PHE A 79 7.84 13.61 -16.66
CA PHE A 79 9.00 14.16 -15.96
C PHE A 79 8.90 14.06 -14.44
N LEU A 80 7.79 14.52 -13.87
CA LEU A 80 7.57 14.46 -12.43
C LEU A 80 7.43 13.01 -11.94
N SER A 81 6.79 12.14 -12.74
CA SER A 81 6.63 10.72 -12.41
C SER A 81 7.99 10.02 -12.34
N GLY A 82 8.85 10.17 -13.34
CA GLY A 82 10.18 9.55 -13.36
C GLY A 82 11.10 10.10 -12.27
N LEU A 83 11.09 11.41 -12.05
CA LEU A 83 11.90 12.05 -11.00
C LEU A 83 11.50 11.55 -9.60
N ASN A 84 10.21 11.52 -9.30
CA ASN A 84 9.72 11.05 -8.01
C ASN A 84 9.92 9.55 -7.86
N PHE A 85 9.62 8.76 -8.89
CA PHE A 85 9.83 7.32 -8.89
C PHE A 85 11.28 6.96 -8.53
N PHE A 86 12.26 7.60 -9.18
CA PHE A 86 13.67 7.30 -8.87
C PHE A 86 14.05 7.66 -7.44
N ARG A 87 13.58 8.81 -6.94
CA ARG A 87 13.84 9.26 -5.57
C ARG A 87 13.22 8.30 -4.54
N GLU A 88 11.97 7.89 -4.77
CA GLU A 88 11.24 6.95 -3.92
C GLU A 88 11.87 5.55 -3.97
N TYR A 89 12.33 5.10 -5.15
CA TYR A 89 13.05 3.84 -5.30
C TYR A 89 14.38 3.82 -4.52
N LEU A 90 15.15 4.91 -4.55
CA LEU A 90 16.36 5.02 -3.73
C LEU A 90 16.05 5.09 -2.24
N GLN A 91 14.91 5.69 -1.88
CA GLN A 91 14.46 5.75 -0.49
C GLN A 91 14.03 4.36 0.02
N SER A 92 13.26 3.60 -0.77
CA SER A 92 12.76 2.27 -0.39
C SER A 92 13.89 1.25 -0.27
N THR A 93 14.95 1.39 -1.07
CA THR A 93 16.18 0.57 -0.96
C THR A 93 17.08 1.00 0.20
N GLY A 94 16.81 2.13 0.85
CA GLY A 94 17.66 2.70 1.89
C GLY A 94 18.99 3.27 1.36
N TRP A 95 19.10 3.53 0.05
CA TRP A 95 20.31 4.00 -0.64
C TRP A 95 20.37 5.52 -0.85
N ASN A 96 19.36 6.28 -0.39
CA ASN A 96 19.24 7.73 -0.60
C ASN A 96 20.14 8.60 0.33
N GLU A 97 20.81 8.04 1.34
CA GLU A 97 21.72 8.79 2.21
C GLU A 97 23.00 9.20 1.48
N THR A 98 23.51 10.41 1.73
CA THR A 98 24.70 10.96 1.05
C THR A 98 25.92 10.04 1.09
N ASN A 99 26.16 9.36 2.22
CA ASN A 99 27.28 8.43 2.38
C ASN A 99 27.10 7.14 1.57
N LYS A 100 25.85 6.70 1.37
CA LYS A 100 25.51 5.50 0.61
C LYS A 100 25.51 5.78 -0.89
N LEU A 101 25.02 6.95 -1.32
CA LEU A 101 25.04 7.38 -2.73
C LEU A 101 26.45 7.36 -3.33
N ARG A 102 27.49 7.69 -2.54
CA ARG A 102 28.89 7.61 -2.99
C ARG A 102 29.36 6.20 -3.34
N ARG A 103 28.70 5.16 -2.82
CA ARG A 103 28.99 3.74 -3.07
C ARG A 103 28.02 3.12 -4.08
N LEU A 104 26.99 3.86 -4.48
CA LEU A 104 26.03 3.45 -5.49
C LEU A 104 26.59 3.76 -6.88
N GLU A 105 26.53 2.77 -7.76
CA GLU A 105 26.97 2.89 -9.14
C GLU A 105 25.93 2.31 -10.10
N ILE A 106 25.60 3.04 -11.15
CA ILE A 106 24.77 2.59 -12.26
C ILE A 106 25.69 2.00 -13.32
N LEU A 107 25.69 0.67 -13.42
CA LEU A 107 26.54 -0.06 -14.37
C LEU A 107 25.94 -0.08 -15.77
N TYR A 108 24.61 0.02 -15.87
CA TYR A 108 23.88 0.07 -17.13
C TYR A 108 22.60 0.87 -16.94
N TYR A 109 22.27 1.71 -17.91
CA TYR A 109 20.98 2.38 -17.99
C TYR A 109 20.52 2.38 -19.45
N GLN A 110 19.25 2.11 -19.69
CA GLN A 110 18.65 2.07 -21.01
C GLN A 110 17.37 2.90 -20.99
N SER A 111 17.32 3.86 -21.92
CA SER A 111 16.13 4.63 -22.30
C SER A 111 16.28 5.09 -23.74
N CYS A 112 15.20 5.14 -24.52
CA CYS A 112 15.22 5.56 -25.92
C CYS A 112 14.71 7.00 -26.08
N PHE A 113 15.45 7.83 -26.83
CA PHE A 113 15.07 9.21 -27.17
C PHE A 113 15.03 9.47 -28.68
N CYS A 114 15.31 8.47 -29.51
CA CYS A 114 15.36 8.59 -30.96
C CYS A 114 14.12 8.00 -31.64
N ASP A 115 14.01 8.20 -32.95
CA ASP A 115 12.98 7.66 -33.84
C ASP A 115 11.56 7.82 -33.26
N GLU A 116 10.84 6.73 -32.99
CA GLU A 116 9.47 6.78 -32.46
C GLU A 116 9.34 7.61 -31.18
N SER A 117 10.27 7.49 -30.23
CA SER A 117 10.27 8.27 -28.98
C SER A 117 10.44 9.77 -29.25
N SER A 118 11.19 10.13 -30.29
CA SER A 118 11.32 11.52 -30.77
C SER A 118 10.19 11.97 -31.69
N ILE A 119 9.16 11.14 -31.91
CA ILE A 119 8.10 11.39 -32.92
C ILE A 119 8.73 11.57 -34.32
N GLY A 120 9.82 10.83 -34.57
CA GLY A 120 10.64 10.86 -35.77
C GLY A 120 11.39 12.17 -36.01
N THR A 121 11.56 13.04 -35.01
CA THR A 121 12.32 14.29 -35.17
C THR A 121 13.83 14.08 -35.08
N TYR A 122 14.26 13.01 -34.42
CA TYR A 122 15.64 12.58 -34.32
C TYR A 122 15.79 11.16 -34.92
N PRO A 123 16.08 11.05 -36.23
CA PRO A 123 16.23 9.75 -36.89
C PRO A 123 17.56 9.10 -36.48
N LYS A 124 17.47 7.90 -35.93
CA LYS A 124 18.61 7.03 -35.59
C LYS A 124 18.20 5.59 -35.84
N SER A 125 19.08 4.78 -36.43
CA SER A 125 18.75 3.37 -36.64
C SER A 125 18.66 2.64 -35.30
N TYR A 126 17.69 1.74 -35.18
CA TYR A 126 17.47 0.98 -33.94
C TYR A 126 18.70 0.14 -33.57
N GLU A 127 19.36 -0.48 -34.56
CA GLU A 127 20.62 -1.21 -34.37
C GLU A 127 21.75 -0.31 -33.85
N GLN A 128 21.88 0.92 -34.35
CA GLN A 128 22.88 1.87 -33.85
C GLN A 128 22.61 2.24 -32.39
N TRP A 129 21.36 2.57 -32.05
CA TRP A 129 20.97 2.87 -30.67
C TRP A 129 21.25 1.68 -29.74
N CYS A 130 20.89 0.46 -30.14
CA CYS A 130 21.19 -0.73 -29.34
C CYS A 130 22.69 -0.90 -29.12
N GLY A 131 23.51 -0.64 -30.13
CA GLY A 131 24.97 -0.73 -30.02
C GLY A 131 25.56 0.27 -29.01
N GLU A 132 25.08 1.51 -29.03
CA GLU A 132 25.50 2.55 -28.10
C GLU A 132 25.03 2.30 -26.65
N VAL A 133 23.86 1.68 -26.48
CA VAL A 133 23.38 1.33 -25.14
C VAL A 133 24.18 0.15 -24.57
N ILE A 134 24.46 -0.88 -25.37
CA ILE A 134 25.23 -2.06 -24.93
C ILE A 134 26.70 -1.73 -24.66
N SER A 135 27.27 -0.74 -25.35
CA SER A 135 28.67 -0.32 -25.17
C SER A 135 28.99 0.28 -23.80
N GLN A 136 27.99 0.45 -22.93
CA GLN A 136 28.20 0.76 -21.51
C GLN A 136 28.95 -0.35 -20.75
N PHE A 137 28.97 -1.56 -21.29
CA PHE A 137 29.74 -2.67 -20.77
C PHE A 137 31.12 -2.78 -21.45
N ASP A 138 32.17 -2.72 -20.65
CA ASP A 138 33.56 -2.76 -21.14
C ASP A 138 34.00 -4.14 -21.67
N GLN A 139 33.20 -5.20 -21.44
CA GLN A 139 33.60 -6.61 -21.59
C GLN A 139 32.82 -7.38 -22.68
N ILE A 140 32.10 -6.67 -23.57
CA ILE A 140 31.25 -7.34 -24.57
C ILE A 140 31.88 -7.22 -25.96
N ASP A 141 32.45 -8.32 -26.41
CA ASP A 141 32.78 -8.53 -27.82
C ASP A 141 31.52 -8.93 -28.62
N ASN A 142 31.51 -8.68 -29.93
CA ASN A 142 30.42 -9.09 -30.84
C ASN A 142 29.02 -8.53 -30.50
N ILE A 143 28.93 -7.25 -30.14
CA ILE A 143 27.67 -6.53 -29.86
C ILE A 143 26.57 -6.84 -30.89
N SER A 144 26.89 -6.90 -32.19
CA SER A 144 25.92 -7.17 -33.26
C SER A 144 25.19 -8.51 -33.10
N GLN A 145 25.85 -9.54 -32.58
CA GLN A 145 25.24 -10.85 -32.32
C GLN A 145 24.20 -10.75 -31.19
N TYR A 146 24.54 -10.06 -30.11
CA TYR A 146 23.62 -9.83 -28.99
C TYR A 146 22.43 -8.96 -29.39
N ILE A 147 22.64 -7.93 -30.22
CA ILE A 147 21.54 -7.16 -30.82
C ILE A 147 20.61 -8.09 -31.62
N GLY A 148 21.17 -8.96 -32.46
CA GLY A 148 20.39 -9.91 -33.25
C GLY A 148 19.51 -10.82 -32.38
N ARG A 149 20.04 -11.29 -31.25
CA ARG A 149 19.33 -12.17 -30.31
C ARG A 149 18.28 -11.45 -29.46
N TYR A 150 18.61 -10.26 -28.96
CA TYR A 150 17.81 -9.57 -27.93
C TYR A 150 16.98 -8.39 -28.46
N LYS A 151 16.85 -8.20 -29.78
CA LYS A 151 16.00 -7.13 -30.37
C LYS A 151 14.52 -7.48 -30.52
N GLY A 152 14.17 -8.75 -30.31
CA GLY A 152 12.82 -9.29 -30.49
C GLY A 152 11.83 -8.84 -29.42
N LYS A 153 10.56 -9.21 -29.62
CA LYS A 153 9.51 -8.98 -28.61
C LYS A 153 9.80 -9.78 -27.34
N GLY A 154 9.63 -9.13 -26.19
CA GLY A 154 9.91 -9.73 -24.88
C GLY A 154 11.38 -9.81 -24.52
N GLU A 155 12.27 -9.33 -25.38
CA GLU A 155 13.69 -9.20 -25.09
C GLU A 155 14.04 -7.80 -24.58
N PHE A 156 15.05 -7.73 -23.70
CA PHE A 156 15.30 -6.54 -22.89
C PHE A 156 15.59 -5.25 -23.66
N LEU A 157 16.09 -5.31 -24.91
CA LEU A 157 16.34 -4.11 -25.72
C LEU A 157 15.05 -3.35 -26.05
N ARG A 158 13.87 -3.98 -25.87
CA ARG A 158 12.56 -3.35 -26.03
C ARG A 158 11.99 -2.75 -24.75
N ALA A 159 12.69 -2.82 -23.63
CA ALA A 159 12.23 -2.22 -22.37
C ALA A 159 12.23 -0.68 -22.44
N ASP A 160 11.17 -0.06 -21.93
CA ASP A 160 11.02 1.41 -21.89
C ASP A 160 12.10 2.07 -21.00
N THR A 161 12.33 1.48 -19.83
CA THR A 161 13.41 1.84 -18.90
C THR A 161 14.01 0.59 -18.28
N LEU A 162 15.34 0.45 -18.35
CA LEU A 162 16.05 -0.67 -17.74
C LEU A 162 17.36 -0.20 -17.11
N MET A 163 17.70 -0.70 -15.93
CA MET A 163 18.87 -0.26 -15.17
C MET A 163 19.52 -1.40 -14.40
N LEU A 164 20.84 -1.43 -14.36
CA LEU A 164 21.64 -2.28 -13.46
C LEU A 164 22.34 -1.37 -12.44
N LEU A 165 21.99 -1.54 -11.16
CA LEU A 165 22.58 -0.83 -10.04
C LEU A 165 23.48 -1.74 -9.21
N ARG A 166 24.56 -1.19 -8.69
CA ARG A 166 25.47 -1.85 -7.75
C ARG A 166 25.67 -0.99 -6.50
N TYR A 167 25.50 -1.60 -5.33
CA TYR A 167 25.85 -1.01 -4.03
C TYR A 167 26.69 -2.01 -3.23
N GLY A 168 28.01 -1.76 -3.15
CA GLY A 168 28.94 -2.73 -2.57
C GLY A 168 28.88 -4.07 -3.33
N SER A 169 28.50 -5.15 -2.65
CA SER A 169 28.31 -6.47 -3.25
C SER A 169 26.86 -6.77 -3.68
N GLN A 170 25.95 -5.82 -3.51
CA GLN A 170 24.52 -6.00 -3.85
C GLN A 170 24.27 -5.49 -5.27
N PHE A 171 23.48 -6.24 -6.02
CA PHE A 171 23.05 -5.86 -7.38
C PHE A 171 21.55 -5.73 -7.44
N ARG A 172 21.06 -4.77 -8.23
CA ARG A 172 19.64 -4.64 -8.55
C ARG A 172 19.45 -4.45 -10.05
N ILE A 173 18.58 -5.26 -10.63
CA ILE A 173 18.03 -5.01 -11.97
C ILE A 173 16.70 -4.30 -11.76
N LEU A 174 16.55 -3.11 -12.33
CA LEU A 174 15.31 -2.35 -12.31
C LEU A 174 14.78 -2.23 -13.74
N CYS A 175 13.63 -2.85 -14.01
CA CYS A 175 12.92 -2.73 -15.27
C CYS A 175 11.57 -2.05 -15.04
N VAL A 176 11.30 -0.97 -15.77
CA VAL A 176 10.04 -0.23 -15.71
C VAL A 176 9.43 -0.22 -17.10
N ASP A 177 8.21 -0.73 -17.21
CA ASP A 177 7.42 -0.67 -18.45
C ASP A 177 6.27 0.31 -18.25
N LEU A 178 6.15 1.27 -19.17
CA LEU A 178 5.34 2.45 -19.02
C LEU A 178 4.02 2.32 -19.80
N SER A 179 2.97 2.97 -19.31
CA SER A 179 1.69 3.07 -20.00
C SER A 179 0.95 4.35 -19.66
N VAL A 180 0.22 4.90 -20.64
CA VAL A 180 -0.82 5.91 -20.39
C VAL A 180 -2.20 5.27 -20.42
N PHE A 181 -2.99 5.54 -19.37
CA PHE A 181 -4.35 5.04 -19.18
C PHE A 181 -5.38 6.16 -19.32
N SER A 182 -5.08 7.36 -18.84
CA SER A 182 -6.06 8.48 -18.83
C SER A 182 -6.59 8.84 -20.22
N MET A 183 -5.80 8.63 -21.28
CA MET A 183 -6.19 8.80 -22.68
C MET A 183 -6.25 7.44 -23.39
N ARG A 184 -7.43 7.02 -23.82
CA ARG A 184 -7.63 5.78 -24.61
C ARG A 184 -7.90 6.08 -26.07
N THR A 185 -8.58 7.20 -26.35
CA THR A 185 -8.91 7.63 -27.70
C THR A 185 -8.67 9.13 -27.86
N SER A 186 -8.66 9.64 -29.09
CA SER A 186 -8.62 11.09 -29.34
C SER A 186 -9.78 11.86 -28.71
N GLU A 187 -10.89 11.19 -28.40
CA GLU A 187 -12.07 11.82 -27.80
C GLU A 187 -11.84 12.18 -26.34
N ASP A 188 -10.84 11.56 -25.70
CA ASP A 188 -10.39 11.94 -24.35
C ASP A 188 -9.58 13.25 -24.36
N VAL A 189 -9.05 13.68 -25.52
CA VAL A 189 -8.34 14.95 -25.71
C VAL A 189 -9.37 16.08 -25.63
N THR A 190 -9.57 16.59 -24.41
CA THR A 190 -10.61 17.56 -24.05
C THR A 190 -10.01 18.89 -23.62
N ASP A 191 -10.80 19.96 -23.53
CA ASP A 191 -10.27 21.26 -23.12
C ASP A 191 -9.94 21.26 -21.61
N LEU A 192 -8.65 21.21 -21.31
CA LEU A 192 -8.10 21.27 -19.95
C LEU A 192 -8.36 22.61 -19.23
N ASN A 193 -8.91 23.63 -19.89
CA ASN A 193 -9.31 24.87 -19.22
C ASN A 193 -10.67 24.75 -18.50
N TYR A 194 -11.46 23.72 -18.80
CA TYR A 194 -12.81 23.60 -18.27
C TYR A 194 -12.84 22.75 -16.99
N LEU A 195 -13.17 23.38 -15.87
CA LEU A 195 -13.11 22.75 -14.55
C LEU A 195 -13.99 21.49 -14.43
N GLU A 196 -15.17 21.48 -15.05
CA GLU A 196 -16.06 20.30 -15.01
C GLU A 196 -15.50 19.10 -15.80
N ILE A 197 -14.71 19.33 -16.85
CA ILE A 197 -14.03 18.27 -17.59
C ILE A 197 -12.96 17.62 -16.70
N ILE A 198 -12.14 18.45 -16.03
CA ILE A 198 -11.14 17.97 -15.06
C ILE A 198 -11.82 17.18 -13.93
N ARG A 199 -12.90 17.74 -13.35
CA ARG A 199 -13.65 17.11 -12.26
C ARG A 199 -14.23 15.76 -12.67
N ARG A 200 -14.78 15.65 -13.88
CA ARG A 200 -15.32 14.39 -14.42
C ARG A 200 -14.20 13.37 -14.63
N SER A 201 -13.06 13.80 -15.17
CA SER A 201 -11.89 12.93 -15.36
C SER A 201 -11.39 12.38 -14.01
N LEU A 202 -11.22 13.24 -13.00
CA LEU A 202 -10.82 12.83 -11.65
C LEU A 202 -11.83 11.87 -11.01
N ARG A 203 -13.14 12.11 -11.17
CA ARG A 203 -14.17 11.20 -10.68
C ARG A 203 -14.12 9.84 -11.37
N ARG A 204 -13.89 9.81 -12.68
CA ARG A 204 -13.71 8.58 -13.46
C ARG A 204 -12.51 7.78 -12.95
N ASP A 205 -11.40 8.46 -12.67
CA ASP A 205 -10.19 7.84 -12.13
C ASP A 205 -10.41 7.30 -10.71
N ILE A 206 -11.04 8.07 -9.82
CA ILE A 206 -11.39 7.62 -8.46
C ILE A 206 -12.34 6.42 -8.49
N ASN A 207 -13.36 6.43 -9.34
CA ASN A 207 -14.29 5.31 -9.47
C ASN A 207 -13.59 4.07 -10.02
N TYR A 208 -12.69 4.24 -10.99
CA TYR A 208 -11.87 3.15 -11.50
C TYR A 208 -11.00 2.53 -10.40
N LEU A 209 -10.29 3.35 -9.61
CA LEU A 209 -9.50 2.90 -8.47
C LEU A 209 -10.36 2.20 -7.39
N ARG A 210 -11.61 2.63 -7.18
CA ARG A 210 -12.56 1.99 -6.24
C ARG A 210 -13.14 0.68 -6.75
N SER A 211 -13.29 0.54 -8.07
CA SER A 211 -13.80 -0.68 -8.70
C SER A 211 -12.79 -1.81 -8.75
N LYS A 212 -11.52 -1.49 -8.50
CA LYS A 212 -10.41 -2.42 -8.49
C LYS A 212 -10.49 -3.33 -7.25
N SER A 213 -10.41 -4.64 -7.46
CA SER A 213 -10.35 -5.65 -6.38
C SER A 213 -9.02 -5.52 -5.61
N VAL A 214 -8.95 -6.06 -4.39
CA VAL A 214 -7.72 -6.11 -3.57
C VAL A 214 -6.55 -6.76 -4.33
N PHE A 215 -6.84 -7.60 -5.32
CA PHE A 215 -5.86 -8.26 -6.20
C PHE A 215 -5.33 -7.40 -7.36
N SER A 216 -5.81 -6.17 -7.54
CA SER A 216 -5.45 -5.31 -8.68
C SER A 216 -4.15 -4.52 -8.51
N GLN A 217 -3.57 -4.53 -7.30
CA GLN A 217 -2.23 -4.04 -7.02
C GLN A 217 -1.36 -5.26 -6.73
N LEU A 218 -1.08 -6.04 -7.78
CA LEU A 218 -0.25 -7.22 -7.64
C LEU A 218 1.14 -6.78 -7.19
N ARG A 219 1.50 -7.16 -5.97
CA ARG A 219 2.81 -6.99 -5.37
C ARG A 219 3.30 -8.35 -4.95
N ILE A 220 4.40 -8.78 -5.56
CA ILE A 220 5.06 -10.02 -5.20
C ILE A 220 6.44 -9.66 -4.70
N ASP A 221 6.69 -9.93 -3.43
CA ASP A 221 8.00 -9.81 -2.83
C ASP A 221 8.44 -11.19 -2.35
N THR A 222 9.57 -11.66 -2.87
CA THR A 222 10.12 -12.98 -2.56
C THR A 222 11.24 -12.93 -1.52
N GLU A 223 11.52 -11.76 -0.93
CA GLU A 223 12.62 -11.61 0.03
C GLU A 223 12.41 -12.40 1.34
N SER A 224 11.17 -12.75 1.69
CA SER A 224 10.83 -13.37 2.99
C SER A 224 10.16 -14.74 2.92
N CYS A 225 9.89 -15.28 1.73
CA CYS A 225 9.20 -16.56 1.58
C CYS A 225 9.82 -17.41 0.46
N GLU A 226 10.16 -18.66 0.79
CA GLU A 226 10.32 -19.75 -0.19
C GLU A 226 8.92 -20.09 -0.74
N VAL A 227 8.52 -19.44 -1.83
CA VAL A 227 7.22 -19.69 -2.46
C VAL A 227 7.45 -20.46 -3.74
N GLU A 228 7.11 -21.75 -3.74
CA GLU A 228 6.96 -22.50 -4.99
C GLU A 228 5.71 -22.00 -5.72
N PHE A 229 5.93 -21.24 -6.80
CA PHE A 229 4.85 -20.75 -7.64
C PHE A 229 4.27 -21.90 -8.47
N SER A 230 3.01 -22.26 -8.22
CA SER A 230 2.35 -23.32 -8.99
C SER A 230 2.30 -23.01 -10.49
N GLU A 231 2.38 -24.04 -11.35
CA GLU A 231 2.17 -23.90 -12.81
C GLU A 231 0.84 -23.22 -13.15
N GLY A 232 -0.16 -23.31 -12.25
CA GLY A 232 -1.45 -22.63 -12.38
C GLY A 232 -1.33 -21.10 -12.50
N LEU A 233 -0.29 -20.50 -11.94
CA LEU A 233 -0.05 -19.06 -11.96
C LEU A 233 0.07 -18.53 -13.40
N LYS A 234 0.63 -19.33 -14.33
CA LYS A 234 0.65 -19.01 -15.76
C LYS A 234 -0.77 -18.81 -16.30
N GLY A 235 -1.69 -19.70 -15.95
CA GLY A 235 -3.11 -19.58 -16.34
C GLY A 235 -3.78 -18.33 -15.78
N TYR A 236 -3.45 -17.95 -14.54
CA TYR A 236 -3.94 -16.72 -13.93
C TYR A 236 -3.36 -15.47 -14.61
N PHE A 237 -2.03 -15.38 -14.78
CA PHE A 237 -1.41 -14.24 -15.47
C PHE A 237 -1.93 -14.09 -16.91
N THR A 238 -2.09 -15.18 -17.66
CA THR A 238 -2.68 -15.13 -19.01
C THR A 238 -4.13 -14.65 -18.98
N ALA A 239 -4.95 -15.08 -18.02
CA ALA A 239 -6.36 -14.69 -17.93
C ALA A 239 -6.58 -13.20 -17.62
N PHE A 240 -5.66 -12.58 -16.85
CA PHE A 240 -5.81 -11.21 -16.34
C PHE A 240 -4.94 -10.16 -17.07
N LYS A 241 -4.09 -10.55 -18.04
CA LYS A 241 -3.14 -9.65 -18.72
C LYS A 241 -3.72 -8.45 -19.49
N TYR A 242 -5.03 -8.36 -19.76
CA TYR A 242 -5.60 -7.27 -20.60
C TYR A 242 -6.60 -6.33 -19.90
N ASN A 243 -7.27 -6.76 -18.83
CA ASN A 243 -8.24 -5.88 -18.16
C ASN A 243 -7.57 -4.90 -17.20
N ASP A 244 -6.36 -5.23 -16.75
CA ASP A 244 -5.53 -4.40 -15.89
C ASP A 244 -4.21 -4.06 -16.60
N LYS A 245 -4.11 -2.83 -17.12
CA LYS A 245 -2.94 -2.41 -17.91
C LYS A 245 -1.67 -2.43 -17.07
N GLU A 246 -1.74 -2.09 -15.79
CA GLU A 246 -0.59 -2.11 -14.88
C GLU A 246 -0.04 -3.54 -14.73
N SER A 247 -0.91 -4.54 -14.53
CA SER A 247 -0.49 -5.95 -14.51
C SER A 247 0.06 -6.43 -15.85
N ALA A 248 -0.53 -6.00 -16.97
CA ALA A 248 -0.01 -6.28 -18.31
C ALA A 248 1.44 -5.79 -18.45
N LYS A 249 1.68 -4.55 -18.03
CA LYS A 249 2.97 -3.87 -18.07
C LYS A 249 3.96 -4.47 -17.08
N LEU A 250 3.49 -4.94 -15.93
CA LEU A 250 4.32 -5.70 -14.99
C LEU A 250 4.81 -7.02 -15.62
N ILE A 251 3.95 -7.74 -16.35
CA ILE A 251 4.35 -8.96 -17.08
C ILE A 251 5.39 -8.63 -18.16
N GLN A 252 5.26 -7.50 -18.85
CA GLN A 252 6.24 -7.03 -19.84
C GLN A 252 7.58 -6.73 -19.16
N ALA A 253 7.57 -5.88 -18.13
CA ALA A 253 8.75 -5.55 -17.33
C ALA A 253 9.43 -6.80 -16.75
N GLY A 254 8.65 -7.77 -16.27
CA GLY A 254 9.18 -9.03 -15.75
C GLY A 254 9.85 -9.87 -16.83
N GLY A 255 9.27 -9.92 -18.03
CA GLY A 255 9.86 -10.60 -19.18
C GLY A 255 11.18 -9.97 -19.65
N TYR A 256 11.25 -8.65 -19.65
CA TYR A 256 12.48 -7.91 -19.97
C TYR A 256 13.56 -8.07 -18.89
N ALA A 257 13.19 -8.03 -17.61
CA ALA A 257 14.11 -8.26 -16.51
C ALA A 257 14.72 -9.67 -16.58
N TYR A 258 13.92 -10.70 -16.89
CA TYR A 258 14.40 -12.06 -17.12
C TYR A 258 15.38 -12.12 -18.30
N SER A 259 14.99 -11.57 -19.45
CA SER A 259 15.84 -11.54 -20.65
C SER A 259 17.18 -10.85 -20.41
N PHE A 260 17.18 -9.73 -19.67
CA PHE A 260 18.40 -9.01 -19.32
C PHE A 260 19.28 -9.78 -18.35
N TYR A 261 18.68 -10.46 -17.36
CA TYR A 261 19.40 -11.32 -16.44
C TYR A 261 20.13 -12.46 -17.17
N GLU A 262 19.46 -13.12 -18.11
CA GLU A 262 20.08 -14.17 -18.95
C GLU A 262 21.26 -13.60 -19.73
N PHE A 263 21.11 -12.43 -20.34
CA PHE A 263 22.21 -11.73 -21.02
C PHE A 263 23.40 -11.45 -20.10
N LEU A 264 23.16 -10.94 -18.88
CA LEU A 264 24.22 -10.65 -17.90
C LEU A 264 24.96 -11.90 -17.43
N ARG A 265 24.25 -13.03 -17.33
CA ARG A 265 24.85 -14.33 -17.00
C ARG A 265 25.68 -14.89 -18.14
N GLU A 266 25.14 -14.88 -19.35
CA GLU A 266 25.82 -15.38 -20.54
C GLU A 266 27.10 -14.62 -20.86
N THR A 267 27.13 -13.32 -20.57
CA THR A 267 28.31 -12.45 -20.78
C THR A 267 29.28 -12.46 -19.59
N GLY A 268 28.95 -13.11 -18.47
CA GLY A 268 29.78 -13.14 -17.27
C GLY A 268 29.88 -11.80 -16.52
N ILE A 269 29.08 -10.80 -16.90
CA ILE A 269 29.05 -9.49 -16.22
C ILE A 269 28.57 -9.63 -14.78
N LEU A 270 27.67 -10.59 -14.54
CA LEU A 270 27.16 -10.93 -13.22
C LEU A 270 27.63 -12.34 -12.84
N ALA A 271 28.83 -12.42 -12.26
CA ALA A 271 29.47 -13.68 -11.88
C ALA A 271 28.97 -14.27 -10.55
N ASP A 272 28.46 -13.42 -9.64
CA ASP A 272 27.82 -13.81 -8.38
C ASP A 272 26.45 -13.11 -8.28
N ASP A 273 25.39 -13.92 -8.24
CA ASP A 273 23.99 -13.50 -8.18
C ASP A 273 23.37 -13.66 -6.78
N SER A 274 24.14 -14.11 -5.77
CA SER A 274 23.64 -14.39 -4.42
C SER A 274 22.96 -13.19 -3.73
N ARG A 275 23.33 -11.98 -4.13
CA ARG A 275 22.78 -10.71 -3.62
C ARG A 275 22.11 -9.86 -4.70
N LEU A 276 21.65 -10.50 -5.77
CA LEU A 276 20.86 -9.86 -6.82
C LEU A 276 19.38 -9.80 -6.43
N ILE A 277 18.75 -8.65 -6.71
CA ILE A 277 17.29 -8.51 -6.68
C ILE A 277 16.82 -7.96 -8.03
N LEU A 278 15.84 -8.61 -8.64
CA LEU A 278 15.19 -8.16 -9.86
C LEU A 278 13.88 -7.44 -9.51
N ASN A 279 13.80 -6.17 -9.86
CA ASN A 279 12.63 -5.32 -9.68
C ASN A 279 11.96 -5.07 -11.04
N ALA A 280 10.78 -5.63 -11.24
CA ALA A 280 9.92 -5.36 -12.38
C ALA A 280 8.76 -4.46 -11.97
N VAL A 281 8.49 -3.43 -12.78
CA VAL A 281 7.50 -2.40 -12.47
C VAL A 281 6.63 -2.14 -13.70
N GLY A 282 5.33 -2.41 -13.58
CA GLY A 282 4.32 -1.91 -14.50
C GLY A 282 3.82 -0.56 -14.02
N TYR A 283 4.23 0.51 -14.69
CA TYR A 283 3.94 1.87 -14.26
C TYR A 283 2.95 2.54 -15.21
N SER A 284 1.86 3.06 -14.65
CA SER A 284 0.92 3.88 -15.40
C SER A 284 0.71 5.25 -14.79
N ASP A 285 0.06 6.11 -15.56
CA ASP A 285 -0.34 7.43 -15.12
C ASP A 285 -1.52 7.42 -14.10
N ARG A 286 -1.94 6.23 -13.63
CA ARG A 286 -2.98 5.96 -12.62
C ARG A 286 -2.54 5.07 -11.45
N GLY A 287 -1.49 4.28 -11.59
CA GLY A 287 -1.07 3.33 -10.57
C GLY A 287 0.19 2.55 -10.94
N ILE A 288 0.64 1.71 -10.02
CA ILE A 288 1.87 0.94 -10.14
C ILE A 288 1.60 -0.49 -9.67
N SER A 289 2.07 -1.48 -10.45
CA SER A 289 2.17 -2.88 -10.03
C SER A 289 3.65 -3.26 -10.00
N THR A 290 4.10 -4.00 -8.99
CA THR A 290 5.52 -4.26 -8.76
C THR A 290 5.80 -5.72 -8.44
N MET A 291 7.00 -6.17 -8.78
CA MET A 291 7.49 -7.50 -8.46
C MET A 291 8.97 -7.42 -8.09
N SER A 292 9.34 -7.99 -6.96
CA SER A 292 10.71 -8.07 -6.43
C SER A 292 11.09 -9.55 -6.29
N VAL A 293 12.00 -10.00 -7.15
CA VAL A 293 12.34 -11.41 -7.32
C VAL A 293 13.82 -11.64 -7.05
N ARG A 294 14.13 -12.63 -6.21
CA ARG A 294 15.49 -13.19 -6.07
C ARG A 294 15.74 -14.25 -7.15
N PRO A 295 16.99 -14.50 -7.56
CA PRO A 295 17.32 -15.55 -8.55
C PRO A 295 16.74 -16.92 -8.23
N GLU A 296 16.58 -17.26 -6.95
CA GLU A 296 15.94 -18.49 -6.46
C GLU A 296 14.50 -18.67 -6.97
N ASN A 297 13.78 -17.56 -7.19
CA ASN A 297 12.36 -17.52 -7.59
C ASN A 297 12.17 -17.02 -9.03
N LEU A 298 13.20 -17.16 -9.88
CA LEU A 298 13.24 -16.61 -11.23
C LEU A 298 12.15 -17.15 -12.16
N ASP A 299 11.57 -18.33 -11.86
CA ASP A 299 10.52 -18.97 -12.66
C ASP A 299 9.30 -18.08 -12.87
N VAL A 300 9.01 -17.15 -11.96
CA VAL A 300 7.95 -16.15 -12.15
C VAL A 300 8.27 -15.22 -13.31
N LEU A 301 9.48 -14.68 -13.36
CA LEU A 301 9.92 -13.77 -14.43
C LEU A 301 10.07 -14.52 -15.76
N LYS A 302 10.51 -15.78 -15.72
CA LYS A 302 10.53 -16.68 -16.88
C LYS A 302 9.13 -16.92 -17.43
N THR A 303 8.14 -17.09 -16.55
CA THR A 303 6.73 -17.21 -16.93
C THR A 303 6.24 -15.92 -17.58
N CYS A 304 6.57 -14.75 -17.02
CA CYS A 304 6.27 -13.46 -17.62
C CYS A 304 6.88 -13.32 -19.03
N HIS A 305 8.16 -13.69 -19.20
CA HIS A 305 8.84 -13.71 -20.49
C HIS A 305 8.11 -14.60 -21.50
N SER A 306 7.74 -15.83 -21.10
CA SER A 306 6.99 -16.76 -21.95
C SER A 306 5.63 -16.20 -22.38
N ILE A 307 4.85 -15.65 -21.45
CA ILE A 307 3.51 -15.08 -21.71
C ILE A 307 3.61 -13.91 -22.71
N TYR A 308 4.60 -13.04 -22.54
CA TYR A 308 4.71 -11.85 -23.37
C TYR A 308 5.32 -12.14 -24.75
N LYS A 309 6.31 -13.02 -24.82
CA LYS A 309 6.99 -13.40 -26.07
C LYS A 309 6.08 -14.21 -27.01
N HIS A 310 5.27 -15.11 -26.47
CA HIS A 310 4.38 -15.98 -27.23
C HIS A 310 2.95 -15.45 -27.33
N ASP A 311 2.79 -14.12 -27.25
CA ASP A 311 1.54 -13.38 -27.12
C ASP A 311 0.27 -14.16 -27.50
N SER A 312 -0.38 -14.70 -26.46
CA SER A 312 -1.62 -15.46 -26.60
C SER A 312 -2.68 -14.68 -27.36
N SER A 313 -3.27 -15.29 -28.39
CA SER A 313 -4.35 -14.71 -29.18
C SER A 313 -5.55 -14.30 -28.29
N PRO A 314 -6.44 -13.40 -28.73
CA PRO A 314 -7.67 -13.10 -28.00
C PRO A 314 -8.49 -14.33 -27.62
N GLU A 315 -8.44 -15.37 -28.47
CA GLU A 315 -9.06 -16.67 -28.26
C GLU A 315 -8.40 -17.41 -27.07
N GLU A 316 -7.07 -17.43 -26.99
CA GLU A 316 -6.35 -18.02 -25.86
C GLU A 316 -6.63 -17.33 -24.51
N ILE A 317 -6.92 -16.02 -24.49
CA ILE A 317 -7.32 -15.32 -23.25
C ILE A 317 -8.72 -15.78 -22.83
N ALA A 318 -9.65 -15.82 -23.78
CA ALA A 318 -11.01 -16.25 -23.51
C ALA A 318 -11.02 -17.70 -23.01
N ASP A 319 -10.18 -18.56 -23.60
CA ASP A 319 -9.97 -19.93 -23.18
C ASP A 319 -9.26 -20.01 -21.82
N ALA A 320 -8.23 -19.21 -21.56
CA ALA A 320 -7.58 -19.15 -20.24
C ALA A 320 -8.55 -18.68 -19.15
N ARG A 321 -9.38 -17.66 -19.42
CA ARG A 321 -10.44 -17.22 -18.51
C ARG A 321 -11.49 -18.30 -18.31
N LYS A 322 -11.87 -19.00 -19.37
CA LYS A 322 -12.81 -20.12 -19.30
C LYS A 322 -12.23 -21.27 -18.50
N LEU A 323 -10.94 -21.56 -18.63
CA LEU A 323 -10.21 -22.57 -17.85
C LEU A 323 -10.13 -22.17 -16.38
N VAL A 324 -9.77 -20.92 -16.07
CA VAL A 324 -9.74 -20.40 -14.69
C VAL A 324 -11.14 -20.43 -14.09
N LEU A 325 -12.14 -19.94 -14.82
CA LEU A 325 -13.54 -19.99 -14.42
C LEU A 325 -13.98 -21.43 -14.21
N ASN A 326 -13.64 -22.37 -15.09
CA ASN A 326 -13.98 -23.78 -14.95
C ASN A 326 -13.27 -24.41 -13.75
N LYS A 327 -12.02 -24.04 -13.45
CA LYS A 327 -11.34 -24.46 -12.21
C LYS A 327 -12.07 -23.94 -10.98
N ILE A 328 -12.46 -22.67 -10.97
CA ILE A 328 -13.24 -22.06 -9.88
C ILE A 328 -14.60 -22.77 -9.75
N LYS A 329 -15.32 -22.98 -10.86
CA LYS A 329 -16.58 -23.72 -10.90
C LYS A 329 -16.39 -25.13 -10.35
N ASN A 330 -15.43 -25.89 -10.86
CA ASN A 330 -15.18 -27.26 -10.44
C ASN A 330 -14.81 -27.34 -8.96
N SER A 331 -14.01 -26.39 -8.46
CA SER A 331 -13.69 -26.29 -7.04
C SER A 331 -14.96 -26.01 -6.23
N ALA A 332 -15.72 -24.97 -6.59
CA ALA A 332 -16.96 -24.60 -5.91
C ALA A 332 -18.01 -25.73 -5.95
N CYS A 333 -18.21 -26.38 -7.10
CA CYS A 333 -19.10 -27.52 -7.24
C CYS A 333 -18.77 -28.67 -6.30
N ARG A 334 -17.49 -28.85 -5.96
CA ARG A 334 -17.00 -29.87 -5.03
C ARG A 334 -17.00 -29.40 -3.58
N SER A 335 -16.92 -28.09 -3.34
CA SER A 335 -16.83 -27.50 -2.00
C SER A 335 -18.17 -27.38 -1.29
N PHE A 336 -19.30 -27.45 -2.00
CA PHE A 336 -20.65 -27.27 -1.44
C PHE A 336 -21.55 -28.48 -1.72
N ASP A 337 -22.46 -28.79 -0.80
CA ASP A 337 -23.50 -29.82 -1.02
C ASP A 337 -24.43 -29.37 -2.15
N ARG A 338 -24.64 -30.20 -3.18
CA ARG A 338 -25.34 -29.74 -4.42
C ARG A 338 -24.66 -28.50 -5.03
N GLY A 339 -23.35 -28.35 -4.84
CA GLY A 339 -22.60 -27.19 -5.31
C GLY A 339 -22.71 -26.93 -6.81
N LYS A 340 -22.99 -27.96 -7.62
CA LYS A 340 -23.29 -27.79 -9.05
C LYS A 340 -24.54 -26.93 -9.29
N GLU A 341 -25.64 -27.19 -8.57
CA GLU A 341 -26.87 -26.39 -8.65
C GLU A 341 -26.60 -24.95 -8.23
N LEU A 342 -25.86 -24.75 -7.13
CA LEU A 342 -25.47 -23.43 -6.66
C LEU A 342 -24.68 -22.64 -7.71
N VAL A 343 -23.64 -23.26 -8.28
CA VAL A 343 -22.79 -22.62 -9.27
C VAL A 343 -23.58 -22.29 -10.53
N ASP A 344 -24.44 -23.19 -10.99
CA ASP A 344 -25.29 -22.97 -12.17
C ASP A 344 -26.29 -21.82 -11.92
N ASP A 345 -26.93 -21.76 -10.75
CA ASP A 345 -27.84 -20.68 -10.36
C ASP A 345 -27.14 -19.31 -10.29
N ILE A 346 -25.92 -19.26 -9.74
CA ILE A 346 -25.11 -18.02 -9.68
C ILE A 346 -24.78 -17.54 -11.10
N LEU A 347 -24.44 -18.45 -12.00
CA LEU A 347 -24.08 -18.11 -13.38
C LEU A 347 -25.29 -17.72 -14.24
N ALA A 348 -26.49 -18.18 -13.86
CA ALA A 348 -27.76 -17.82 -14.50
C ALA A 348 -28.30 -16.44 -14.06
N MET A 349 -27.65 -15.78 -13.10
CA MET A 349 -28.05 -14.45 -12.62
C MET A 349 -28.04 -13.42 -13.77
N SER A 350 -29.11 -12.64 -13.86
CA SER A 350 -29.22 -11.58 -14.87
C SER A 350 -28.53 -10.30 -14.40
N ALA A 351 -27.75 -9.67 -15.29
CA ALA A 351 -27.12 -8.38 -15.02
C ALA A 351 -28.17 -7.31 -14.67
N ASP A 352 -27.78 -6.35 -13.83
CA ASP A 352 -28.57 -5.17 -13.45
C ASP A 352 -29.91 -5.44 -12.73
N LYS A 353 -30.08 -6.65 -12.17
CA LYS A 353 -31.22 -7.01 -11.32
C LYS A 353 -30.76 -7.55 -9.97
N ILE A 354 -31.61 -7.39 -8.96
CA ILE A 354 -31.45 -8.10 -7.69
C ILE A 354 -31.86 -9.54 -7.96
N ASN A 355 -30.88 -10.44 -8.04
CA ASN A 355 -31.11 -11.87 -8.15
C ASN A 355 -31.03 -12.49 -6.75
N VAL A 356 -31.88 -13.48 -6.47
CA VAL A 356 -31.88 -14.20 -5.20
C VAL A 356 -31.54 -15.66 -5.50
N VAL A 357 -30.34 -16.08 -5.10
CA VAL A 357 -29.92 -17.49 -5.13
C VAL A 357 -30.04 -18.03 -3.71
N ARG A 358 -30.71 -19.16 -3.54
CA ARG A 358 -30.89 -19.81 -2.23
C ARG A 358 -30.14 -21.14 -2.23
N HIS A 359 -29.24 -21.29 -1.27
CA HIS A 359 -28.48 -22.51 -1.08
C HIS A 359 -28.63 -22.99 0.35
N THR A 360 -28.69 -24.30 0.54
CA THR A 360 -28.73 -24.91 1.85
C THR A 360 -27.93 -26.20 1.81
N GLU A 361 -26.90 -26.24 2.64
CA GLU A 361 -26.01 -27.37 2.84
C GLU A 361 -25.98 -27.77 4.32
N ARG A 362 -25.56 -29.00 4.59
CA ARG A 362 -25.40 -29.51 5.95
C ARG A 362 -23.94 -29.91 6.15
N LEU A 363 -23.20 -29.04 6.83
CA LEU A 363 -21.81 -29.31 7.17
C LEU A 363 -21.74 -30.32 8.33
N GLU A 364 -21.20 -31.51 8.06
CA GLU A 364 -20.90 -32.53 9.08
C GLU A 364 -19.42 -32.44 9.49
N GLY A 365 -19.11 -32.78 10.75
CA GLY A 365 -17.75 -32.64 11.29
C GLY A 365 -17.26 -31.19 11.43
N PHE A 366 -18.12 -30.20 11.14
CA PHE A 366 -17.82 -28.80 11.37
C PHE A 366 -17.77 -28.53 12.87
N VAL A 367 -16.55 -28.39 13.40
CA VAL A 367 -16.35 -27.93 14.77
C VAL A 367 -16.54 -26.42 14.79
N ASN A 368 -17.77 -26.00 15.07
CA ASN A 368 -18.08 -24.59 15.24
C ASN A 368 -17.37 -24.04 16.49
N SER A 369 -17.38 -22.71 16.67
CA SER A 369 -16.69 -22.08 17.81
C SER A 369 -17.16 -22.54 19.21
N VAL A 370 -18.29 -23.25 19.31
CA VAL A 370 -18.81 -23.80 20.57
C VAL A 370 -18.63 -25.33 20.67
N GLY A 371 -18.06 -25.97 19.65
CA GLY A 371 -17.75 -27.40 19.65
C GLY A 371 -16.64 -27.73 20.63
N ILE A 372 -16.70 -28.92 21.22
CA ILE A 372 -15.71 -29.41 22.19
C ILE A 372 -14.40 -29.71 21.48
N VAL A 373 -13.28 -29.31 22.07
CA VAL A 373 -11.95 -29.62 21.58
C VAL A 373 -11.64 -31.10 21.84
N PRO A 374 -11.18 -31.86 20.83
CA PRO A 374 -10.79 -33.26 21.03
C PRO A 374 -9.69 -33.41 22.10
N ASP A 375 -9.76 -34.49 22.89
CA ASP A 375 -8.86 -34.74 24.02
C ASP A 375 -7.37 -34.77 23.61
N GLU A 376 -7.05 -35.35 22.45
CA GLU A 376 -5.69 -35.36 21.90
C GLU A 376 -5.14 -33.95 21.68
N LEU A 377 -5.98 -33.04 21.16
CA LEU A 377 -5.60 -31.66 20.89
C LEU A 377 -5.51 -30.85 22.19
N MET A 378 -6.40 -31.11 23.15
CA MET A 378 -6.31 -30.54 24.50
C MET A 378 -4.96 -30.90 25.15
N GLN A 379 -4.54 -32.18 25.05
CA GLN A 379 -3.25 -32.63 25.58
C GLN A 379 -2.06 -31.97 24.88
N GLN A 380 -2.08 -31.88 23.55
CA GLN A 380 -1.04 -31.20 22.76
C GLN A 380 -0.89 -29.72 23.11
N LEU A 381 -2.01 -29.04 23.35
CA LEU A 381 -2.05 -27.62 23.71
C LEU A 381 -1.81 -27.36 25.20
N GLY A 382 -1.60 -28.42 26.00
CA GLY A 382 -1.42 -28.33 27.45
C GLY A 382 -2.63 -27.72 28.15
N LEU A 383 -3.83 -28.03 27.68
CA LEU A 383 -5.11 -27.60 28.24
C LEU A 383 -5.75 -28.77 28.99
N THR A 384 -6.46 -28.48 30.07
CA THR A 384 -7.09 -29.49 30.93
C THR A 384 -8.61 -29.35 30.94
N GLY A 385 -9.32 -30.47 31.03
CA GLY A 385 -10.79 -30.53 31.06
C GLY A 385 -11.42 -30.63 29.68
N SER A 386 -12.74 -30.45 29.61
CA SER A 386 -13.51 -30.45 28.36
C SER A 386 -13.91 -29.01 28.02
N LEU A 387 -13.15 -28.37 27.13
CA LEU A 387 -13.37 -26.99 26.72
C LEU A 387 -14.01 -26.91 25.33
N SER A 388 -14.80 -25.86 25.10
CA SER A 388 -15.17 -25.48 23.73
C SER A 388 -13.96 -24.89 22.99
N LEU A 389 -13.96 -24.91 21.66
CA LEU A 389 -12.92 -24.26 20.86
C LEU A 389 -12.72 -22.78 21.22
N ARG A 390 -13.81 -22.06 21.49
CA ARG A 390 -13.76 -20.66 21.94
C ARG A 390 -13.08 -20.52 23.30
N ASP A 391 -13.39 -21.40 24.25
CA ASP A 391 -12.81 -21.34 25.60
C ASP A 391 -11.35 -21.78 25.60
N ALA A 392 -11.01 -22.82 24.82
CA ALA A 392 -9.63 -23.22 24.60
C ALA A 392 -8.82 -22.10 23.93
N HIS A 393 -9.38 -21.43 22.91
CA HIS A 393 -8.75 -20.28 22.27
C HIS A 393 -8.55 -19.12 23.25
N ALA A 394 -9.55 -18.82 24.08
CA ALA A 394 -9.45 -17.80 25.13
C ALA A 394 -8.33 -18.12 26.13
N GLN A 395 -8.23 -19.37 26.61
CA GLN A 395 -7.15 -19.77 27.53
C GLN A 395 -5.76 -19.68 26.89
N LEU A 396 -5.63 -20.00 25.60
CA LEU A 396 -4.36 -19.82 24.88
C LEU A 396 -3.99 -18.35 24.73
N ILE A 397 -4.98 -17.47 24.51
CA ILE A 397 -4.77 -16.02 24.50
C ILE A 397 -4.30 -15.55 25.87
N GLU A 398 -4.96 -15.95 26.95
CA GLU A 398 -4.58 -15.59 28.32
C GLU A 398 -3.13 -16.03 28.61
N LYS A 399 -2.78 -17.29 28.34
CA LYS A 399 -1.39 -17.80 28.45
C LYS A 399 -0.39 -16.98 27.65
N ALA A 400 -0.77 -16.54 26.43
CA ALA A 400 0.10 -15.72 25.60
C ALA A 400 0.26 -14.30 26.16
N LEU A 401 -0.81 -13.70 26.69
CA LEU A 401 -0.78 -12.37 27.31
C LEU A 401 0.04 -12.33 28.61
N GLU A 402 0.09 -13.45 29.34
CA GLU A 402 0.93 -13.60 30.54
C GLU A 402 2.41 -13.90 30.21
N SER A 403 2.73 -14.21 28.95
CA SER A 403 4.09 -14.54 28.55
C SER A 403 4.97 -13.29 28.41
N ALA A 404 6.29 -13.48 28.34
CA ALA A 404 7.25 -12.41 28.05
C ALA A 404 7.24 -11.97 26.57
N ALA A 405 6.35 -12.51 25.74
CA ALA A 405 6.29 -12.18 24.32
C ALA A 405 5.83 -10.73 24.10
N THR A 406 6.63 -9.95 23.38
CA THR A 406 6.25 -8.57 23.01
C THR A 406 5.15 -8.54 21.95
N TYR A 407 5.15 -9.52 21.04
CA TYR A 407 4.22 -9.58 19.91
C TYR A 407 3.41 -10.85 19.97
N ILE A 408 2.09 -10.71 19.86
CA ILE A 408 1.14 -11.82 19.86
C ILE A 408 0.30 -11.70 18.59
N PHE A 409 0.37 -12.71 17.74
CA PHE A 409 -0.40 -12.77 16.50
C PHE A 409 -1.65 -13.63 16.71
N LEU A 410 -2.79 -12.96 16.84
CA LEU A 410 -4.07 -13.63 17.11
C LEU A 410 -4.77 -14.03 15.81
N THR A 411 -4.52 -15.26 15.37
CA THR A 411 -5.20 -15.85 14.22
C THR A 411 -6.44 -16.63 14.66
N GLY A 412 -7.47 -16.65 13.81
CA GLY A 412 -8.67 -17.43 14.06
C GLY A 412 -9.88 -16.87 13.33
N ASN A 413 -10.86 -17.74 13.09
CA ASN A 413 -12.07 -17.41 12.35
C ASN A 413 -12.83 -16.22 12.97
N PRO A 414 -13.55 -15.42 12.18
CA PRO A 414 -14.43 -14.37 12.69
C PRO A 414 -15.37 -14.93 13.77
N GLY A 415 -15.50 -14.22 14.90
CA GLY A 415 -16.36 -14.64 16.00
C GLY A 415 -15.79 -15.72 16.94
N ILE A 416 -14.53 -16.15 16.78
CA ILE A 416 -13.89 -17.11 17.71
C ILE A 416 -13.67 -16.56 19.13
N GLY A 417 -13.79 -15.24 19.33
CA GLY A 417 -13.73 -14.61 20.66
C GLY A 417 -12.46 -13.84 21.01
N LYS A 418 -11.54 -13.62 20.06
CA LYS A 418 -10.24 -12.93 20.27
C LYS A 418 -10.30 -11.69 21.18
N THR A 419 -11.08 -10.69 20.78
CA THR A 419 -11.23 -9.43 21.51
C THR A 419 -11.95 -9.60 22.85
N THR A 420 -12.82 -10.61 22.94
CA THR A 420 -13.56 -10.91 24.16
C THR A 420 -12.65 -11.55 25.21
N ALA A 421 -11.73 -12.42 24.79
CA ALA A 421 -10.71 -13.00 25.67
C ALA A 421 -9.82 -11.91 26.28
N ILE A 422 -9.34 -10.96 25.46
CA ILE A 422 -8.53 -9.82 25.95
C ILE A 422 -9.34 -8.95 26.92
N ALA A 423 -10.58 -8.60 26.58
CA ALA A 423 -11.43 -7.80 27.46
C ALA A 423 -11.63 -8.49 28.81
N LYS A 424 -11.94 -9.80 28.81
CA LYS A 424 -12.09 -10.62 30.02
C LYS A 424 -10.81 -10.62 30.86
N PHE A 425 -9.66 -10.85 30.23
CA PHE A 425 -8.35 -10.80 30.88
C PHE A 425 -8.14 -9.47 31.60
N LEU A 426 -8.38 -8.34 30.91
CA LEU A 426 -8.22 -7.00 31.49
C LEU A 426 -9.26 -6.64 32.56
N THR A 427 -10.47 -7.19 32.49
CA THR A 427 -11.51 -6.98 33.50
C THR A 427 -11.36 -7.85 34.75
N ASN A 428 -10.35 -8.74 34.78
CA ASN A 428 -10.04 -9.49 35.99
C ASN A 428 -9.49 -8.53 37.07
N GLN A 429 -9.91 -8.73 38.32
CA GLN A 429 -9.63 -7.82 39.44
C GLN A 429 -8.14 -7.52 39.61
N ASN A 430 -7.28 -8.53 39.44
CA ASN A 430 -5.84 -8.37 39.56
C ASN A 430 -5.27 -7.33 38.57
N HIS A 431 -5.76 -7.32 37.32
CA HIS A 431 -5.27 -6.39 36.30
C HIS A 431 -5.87 -4.99 36.44
N ILE A 432 -7.09 -4.88 36.97
CA ILE A 432 -7.71 -3.60 37.30
C ILE A 432 -6.95 -2.91 38.44
N ASP A 433 -6.50 -3.67 39.43
CA ASP A 433 -5.76 -3.12 40.58
C ASP A 433 -4.31 -2.74 40.22
N ASP A 434 -3.72 -3.43 39.23
CA ASP A 434 -2.40 -3.12 38.67
C ASP A 434 -2.40 -1.97 37.64
N GLY A 435 -3.58 -1.64 37.10
CA GLY A 435 -3.78 -0.60 36.10
C GLY A 435 -3.34 -0.99 34.69
N PHE A 436 -4.08 -0.53 33.68
CA PHE A 436 -3.81 -0.84 32.28
C PHE A 436 -4.15 0.28 31.30
N LEU A 437 -3.44 0.31 30.17
CA LEU A 437 -3.80 1.05 28.97
C LEU A 437 -4.04 0.06 27.83
N PHE A 438 -5.30 -0.11 27.44
CA PHE A 438 -5.67 -0.86 26.25
C PHE A 438 -6.00 0.09 25.11
N PHE A 439 -5.15 0.10 24.08
CA PHE A 439 -5.34 0.94 22.90
C PHE A 439 -5.66 0.09 21.67
N TYR A 440 -6.90 0.20 21.20
CA TYR A 440 -7.44 -0.56 20.08
C TYR A 440 -7.56 0.31 18.83
N VAL A 441 -6.97 -0.17 17.73
CA VAL A 441 -6.89 0.54 16.45
C VAL A 441 -7.51 -0.32 15.35
N SER A 442 -8.55 0.20 14.69
CA SER A 442 -9.24 -0.50 13.61
C SER A 442 -9.76 0.48 12.54
N PRO A 443 -9.90 0.07 11.26
CA PRO A 443 -10.60 0.84 10.24
C PRO A 443 -12.12 0.88 10.46
N ARG A 444 -12.68 -0.01 11.28
CA ARG A 444 -14.12 -0.18 11.45
C ARG A 444 -14.67 0.63 12.64
N LYS A 445 -15.44 1.68 12.35
CA LYS A 445 -16.12 2.49 13.37
C LYS A 445 -17.01 1.66 14.31
N GLN A 446 -17.77 0.71 13.78
CA GLN A 446 -18.70 -0.11 14.56
C GLN A 446 -17.95 -1.02 15.54
N VAL A 447 -16.90 -1.69 15.07
CA VAL A 447 -16.09 -2.59 15.91
C VAL A 447 -15.49 -1.84 17.10
N ASN A 448 -15.05 -0.60 16.93
CA ASN A 448 -14.52 0.22 18.02
C ASN A 448 -15.52 0.50 19.15
N LEU A 449 -16.82 0.62 18.82
CA LEU A 449 -17.88 0.72 19.82
C LEU A 449 -18.15 -0.65 20.45
N ASP A 450 -18.20 -1.71 19.64
CA ASP A 450 -18.39 -3.08 20.11
C ASP A 450 -17.27 -3.53 21.07
N ILE A 451 -16.05 -2.96 20.96
CA ILE A 451 -14.97 -3.17 21.94
C ILE A 451 -15.32 -2.53 23.28
N ILE A 452 -15.78 -1.27 23.29
CA ILE A 452 -16.20 -0.60 24.53
C ILE A 452 -17.35 -1.37 25.19
N ASP A 453 -18.28 -1.88 24.41
CA ASP A 453 -19.40 -2.69 24.92
C ASP A 453 -18.93 -4.00 25.58
N LYS A 454 -17.78 -4.57 25.20
CA LYS A 454 -17.20 -5.74 25.90
C LYS A 454 -16.67 -5.42 27.30
N PHE A 455 -16.43 -4.15 27.60
CA PHE A 455 -16.07 -3.68 28.93
C PHE A 455 -17.28 -3.25 29.75
N LYS A 456 -18.50 -3.41 29.23
CA LYS A 456 -19.75 -3.23 29.98
C LYS A 456 -20.24 -4.53 30.60
N ARG A 457 -21.02 -4.40 31.67
CA ARG A 457 -21.77 -5.53 32.24
C ARG A 457 -22.87 -5.96 31.25
N PRO A 458 -23.21 -7.25 31.16
CA PRO A 458 -24.24 -7.72 30.22
C PRO A 458 -25.64 -7.15 30.53
N ASP A 459 -25.89 -6.86 31.80
CA ASP A 459 -27.19 -6.56 32.40
C ASP A 459 -27.40 -5.06 32.70
N THR A 460 -26.33 -4.26 32.63
CA THR A 460 -26.39 -2.80 32.77
C THR A 460 -25.56 -2.12 31.67
N ASP A 461 -25.85 -0.87 31.32
CA ASP A 461 -25.01 -0.13 30.36
C ASP A 461 -23.68 0.38 31.01
N ASP A 462 -23.42 -0.02 32.26
CA ASP A 462 -22.27 0.40 33.06
C ASP A 462 -21.04 -0.47 32.77
N LEU A 463 -19.86 0.11 32.99
CA LEU A 463 -18.58 -0.60 32.89
C LEU A 463 -18.46 -1.66 33.99
N TRP A 464 -17.66 -2.69 33.74
CA TRP A 464 -17.39 -3.78 34.69
C TRP A 464 -16.94 -3.28 36.07
N ASP A 465 -16.10 -2.24 36.09
CA ASP A 465 -15.56 -1.62 37.30
C ASP A 465 -15.53 -0.09 37.16
N ASP A 466 -15.73 0.60 38.27
CA ASP A 466 -15.82 2.06 38.35
C ASP A 466 -14.49 2.77 38.04
N LYS A 467 -13.35 2.07 38.17
CA LYS A 467 -12.02 2.58 37.86
C LYS A 467 -11.77 2.68 36.34
N ILE A 468 -12.54 1.94 35.53
CA ILE A 468 -12.35 1.89 34.07
C ILE A 468 -12.89 3.18 33.44
N LEU A 469 -12.08 3.76 32.54
CA LEU A 469 -12.49 4.88 31.69
C LEU A 469 -12.33 4.49 30.22
N ALA A 470 -13.46 4.36 29.53
CA ALA A 470 -13.45 4.09 28.09
C ALA A 470 -13.54 5.39 27.29
N ILE A 471 -12.64 5.60 26.33
CA ILE A 471 -12.59 6.78 25.47
C ILE A 471 -12.53 6.38 24.00
N ASN A 472 -13.22 7.15 23.16
CA ASN A 472 -13.25 6.97 21.71
C ASN A 472 -13.20 8.33 21.01
N THR A 473 -12.65 8.37 19.81
CA THR A 473 -12.74 9.53 18.95
C THR A 473 -12.77 9.14 17.48
N TYR A 474 -13.47 9.96 16.70
CA TYR A 474 -13.64 9.77 15.27
C TYR A 474 -13.78 11.14 14.60
N SER A 475 -13.53 11.18 13.29
CA SER A 475 -13.44 12.43 12.53
C SER A 475 -14.66 13.35 12.67
N ASP A 476 -15.87 12.79 12.80
CA ASP A 476 -17.10 13.58 12.85
C ASP A 476 -17.29 14.24 14.24
N LEU A 477 -16.93 13.55 15.33
CA LEU A 477 -16.94 14.11 16.70
C LEU A 477 -16.07 15.38 16.80
N ILE A 478 -14.88 15.33 16.20
CA ILE A 478 -13.94 16.45 16.19
C ILE A 478 -14.50 17.62 15.39
N LYS A 479 -15.14 17.37 14.24
CA LYS A 479 -15.78 18.41 13.42
C LYS A 479 -16.90 19.11 14.19
N ASP A 480 -17.78 18.34 14.81
CA ASP A 480 -18.93 18.85 15.55
C ASP A 480 -18.51 19.67 16.78
N SER A 481 -17.32 19.39 17.32
CA SER A 481 -16.70 20.12 18.43
C SER A 481 -15.90 21.36 18.01
N GLY A 482 -16.06 21.85 16.78
CA GLY A 482 -15.33 23.00 16.27
C GLY A 482 -13.84 22.72 16.06
N HIS A 483 -13.50 21.48 15.71
CA HIS A 483 -12.15 21.00 15.38
C HIS A 483 -11.13 21.03 16.52
N LYS A 484 -11.60 21.11 17.77
CA LYS A 484 -10.78 20.98 18.98
C LYS A 484 -10.49 19.51 19.28
N CYS A 485 -9.50 19.27 20.14
CA CYS A 485 -9.17 17.94 20.64
C CYS A 485 -10.33 17.43 21.51
N THR A 486 -11.18 16.57 20.94
CA THR A 486 -12.37 16.04 21.62
C THR A 486 -12.40 14.52 21.58
N VAL A 487 -12.72 13.93 22.72
CA VAL A 487 -12.99 12.50 22.87
C VAL A 487 -14.35 12.30 23.53
N GLN A 488 -15.04 11.24 23.12
CA GLN A 488 -16.22 10.75 23.80
C GLN A 488 -15.75 9.78 24.89
N TYR A 489 -16.36 9.83 26.08
CA TYR A 489 -15.99 8.95 27.17
C TYR A 489 -17.21 8.24 27.77
N LEU A 490 -16.96 7.09 28.40
CA LEU A 490 -17.89 6.36 29.25
C LEU A 490 -17.19 6.08 30.59
N SER A 491 -17.88 6.39 31.69
CA SER A 491 -17.45 6.18 33.08
C SER A 491 -18.69 5.93 33.93
N ASN A 492 -18.55 5.11 34.97
CA ASN A 492 -19.62 4.90 35.96
C ASN A 492 -19.69 6.07 36.97
N GLN A 493 -18.58 6.75 37.23
CA GLN A 493 -18.47 7.77 38.28
C GLN A 493 -18.70 9.20 37.76
N GLN A 494 -18.37 9.47 36.50
CA GLN A 494 -18.44 10.80 35.92
C GLN A 494 -19.56 10.90 34.88
N HIS A 495 -20.34 11.98 34.98
CA HIS A 495 -21.38 12.36 34.03
C HIS A 495 -21.14 13.79 33.52
N GLY A 496 -21.81 14.16 32.42
CA GLY A 496 -21.67 15.47 31.81
C GLY A 496 -20.43 15.68 30.93
N GLU A 497 -20.31 16.86 30.34
CA GLU A 497 -19.11 17.27 29.64
C GLU A 497 -18.09 17.89 30.61
N PHE A 498 -16.81 17.54 30.47
CA PHE A 498 -15.74 18.17 31.21
C PHE A 498 -14.52 18.42 30.33
N ARG A 499 -13.56 19.18 30.85
CA ARG A 499 -12.32 19.52 30.13
C ARG A 499 -11.13 19.31 31.05
N LEU A 500 -10.18 18.51 30.59
CA LEU A 500 -8.87 18.39 31.22
C LEU A 500 -7.83 18.96 30.24
N GLN A 501 -7.05 19.94 30.71
CA GLN A 501 -6.06 20.64 29.90
C GLN A 501 -6.64 21.08 28.52
N ALA A 502 -6.03 20.63 27.42
CA ALA A 502 -6.42 20.97 26.06
C ALA A 502 -7.55 20.08 25.50
N VAL A 503 -7.99 19.05 26.22
CA VAL A 503 -8.88 17.99 25.73
C VAL A 503 -10.28 18.15 26.31
N LYS A 504 -11.29 18.14 25.42
CA LYS A 504 -12.71 18.10 25.80
C LYS A 504 -13.18 16.64 25.88
N PHE A 505 -13.80 16.27 26.99
CA PHE A 505 -14.39 14.96 27.23
C PHE A 505 -15.92 15.10 27.20
N GLN A 506 -16.58 14.38 26.28
CA GLN A 506 -18.03 14.40 26.13
C GLN A 506 -18.64 13.06 26.54
N GLY A 507 -19.64 13.08 27.42
CA GLY A 507 -20.29 11.86 27.90
C GLY A 507 -20.97 11.10 26.75
N SER A 508 -20.75 9.79 26.68
CA SER A 508 -21.30 8.94 25.63
C SER A 508 -22.83 8.79 25.71
N ARG A 509 -23.37 8.81 26.93
CA ARG A 509 -24.81 8.65 27.22
C ARG A 509 -25.65 9.89 26.89
N GLU A 510 -25.03 11.06 26.74
CA GLU A 510 -25.73 12.35 26.60
C GLU A 510 -25.74 12.90 25.17
N THR A 511 -25.08 12.22 24.23
CA THR A 511 -24.83 12.77 22.89
C THR A 511 -26.06 12.64 21.97
N LYS A 512 -27.00 13.59 22.04
CA LYS A 512 -27.99 13.79 20.97
C LYS A 512 -27.28 14.34 19.74
N ARG A 513 -27.26 13.58 18.63
CA ARG A 513 -26.71 14.00 17.33
C ARG A 513 -27.36 15.31 16.86
N GLN A 514 -26.67 16.44 17.04
CA GLN A 514 -27.03 17.67 16.34
C GLN A 514 -26.35 17.65 14.96
N ASN A 515 -27.13 17.34 13.91
CA ASN A 515 -26.68 17.48 12.53
C ASN A 515 -26.53 18.98 12.17
N ARG A 516 -25.45 19.62 12.64
CA ARG A 516 -25.04 20.92 12.09
C ARG A 516 -24.18 20.66 10.85
N ARG A 517 -24.79 20.73 9.66
CA ARG A 517 -24.03 20.86 8.42
C ARG A 517 -23.20 22.14 8.51
N SER A 518 -21.88 22.01 8.63
CA SER A 518 -20.99 23.15 8.44
C SER A 518 -20.85 23.41 6.93
N ASP A 519 -21.39 24.51 6.44
CA ASP A 519 -21.12 24.95 5.07
C ASP A 519 -19.63 25.28 4.92
N ARG A 520 -18.96 24.43 4.14
CA ARG A 520 -17.50 24.41 3.95
C ARG A 520 -17.00 25.50 3.00
N LEU A 521 -17.92 26.15 2.31
CA LEU A 521 -17.64 27.16 1.30
C LEU A 521 -18.12 28.50 1.83
N LYS A 522 -17.18 29.37 2.19
CA LYS A 522 -17.51 30.77 2.45
C LYS A 522 -17.30 31.55 1.17
N ARG A 523 -18.39 32.12 0.66
CA ARG A 523 -18.36 33.05 -0.47
C ARG A 523 -17.86 34.39 0.07
N GLN A 524 -16.62 34.74 -0.26
CA GLN A 524 -16.00 35.99 0.20
C GLN A 524 -16.40 37.16 -0.70
N THR A 525 -16.63 36.88 -1.98
CA THR A 525 -17.23 37.77 -3.00
C THR A 525 -17.99 36.92 -4.04
N GLU A 526 -18.73 37.54 -4.97
CA GLU A 526 -19.50 36.80 -5.99
C GLU A 526 -18.67 35.81 -6.82
N ASN A 527 -17.38 36.09 -7.01
CA ASN A 527 -16.46 35.33 -7.85
C ASN A 527 -15.38 34.56 -7.06
N VAL A 528 -15.38 34.63 -5.72
CA VAL A 528 -14.36 33.97 -4.88
C VAL A 528 -15.04 33.11 -3.82
N ILE A 529 -14.94 31.80 -4.03
CA ILE A 529 -15.29 30.77 -3.05
C ILE A 529 -13.99 30.28 -2.42
N GLN A 530 -13.83 30.49 -1.11
CA GLN A 530 -12.66 30.04 -0.37
C GLN A 530 -13.06 28.80 0.46
N ASP A 531 -12.36 27.67 0.27
CA ASP A 531 -12.33 26.60 1.30
C ASP A 531 -11.56 27.20 2.46
N GLY A 532 -12.22 27.38 3.60
CA GLY A 532 -11.70 28.12 4.75
C GLY A 532 -10.61 27.37 5.52
N GLY A 533 -9.74 26.63 4.81
CA GLY A 533 -8.69 25.73 5.29
C GLY A 533 -8.32 25.95 6.75
N ARG A 534 -8.55 24.94 7.59
CA ARG A 534 -8.19 24.97 9.01
C ARG A 534 -7.44 23.73 9.43
N ASN A 535 -6.46 23.94 10.31
CA ASN A 535 -5.73 22.93 11.06
C ASN A 535 -6.70 22.13 11.95
N THR A 536 -7.40 21.16 11.36
CA THR A 536 -8.22 20.21 12.10
C THR A 536 -7.31 19.26 12.87
N LYS A 537 -7.45 19.17 14.19
CA LYS A 537 -6.70 18.17 14.97
C LYS A 537 -7.11 16.77 14.51
N GLY A 538 -6.13 15.91 14.25
CA GLY A 538 -6.37 14.54 13.78
C GLY A 538 -7.00 13.64 14.85
N VAL A 539 -7.59 12.54 14.40
CA VAL A 539 -8.19 11.50 15.27
C VAL A 539 -7.13 10.92 16.23
N LEU A 540 -6.00 10.44 15.70
CA LEU A 540 -4.88 9.93 16.51
C LEU A 540 -4.30 10.99 17.44
N ASN A 541 -4.13 12.23 16.95
CA ASN A 541 -3.69 13.32 17.80
C ASN A 541 -4.63 13.52 18.99
N SER A 542 -5.93 13.43 18.77
CA SER A 542 -6.91 13.73 19.82
C SER A 542 -6.97 12.66 20.89
N ILE A 543 -6.93 11.38 20.50
CA ILE A 543 -6.92 10.27 21.46
C ILE A 543 -5.60 10.21 22.24
N CYS A 544 -4.44 10.39 21.58
CA CYS A 544 -3.15 10.32 22.26
C CYS A 544 -2.95 11.50 23.23
N GLU A 545 -3.45 12.69 22.89
CA GLU A 545 -3.46 13.84 23.79
C GLU A 545 -4.40 13.60 24.99
N ALA A 546 -5.54 12.94 24.77
CA ALA A 546 -6.46 12.55 25.84
C ALA A 546 -5.80 11.55 26.80
N ILE A 547 -5.18 10.50 26.27
CA ILE A 547 -4.46 9.49 27.06
C ILE A 547 -3.35 10.15 27.88
N SER A 548 -2.48 10.96 27.26
CA SER A 548 -1.44 11.72 27.98
C SER A 548 -2.05 12.53 29.12
N THR A 549 -3.11 13.29 28.83
CA THR A 549 -3.78 14.12 29.85
C THR A 549 -4.30 13.28 31.01
N LEU A 550 -4.92 12.13 30.75
CA LEU A 550 -5.45 11.24 31.78
C LEU A 550 -4.33 10.65 32.66
N ILE A 551 -3.24 10.19 32.05
CA ILE A 551 -2.07 9.63 32.75
C ILE A 551 -1.39 10.70 33.62
N ASP A 552 -1.20 11.89 33.05
CA ASP A 552 -0.49 13.02 33.68
C ASP A 552 -1.27 13.61 34.86
N THR A 553 -2.59 13.70 34.72
CA THR A 553 -3.47 14.23 35.78
C THR A 553 -3.85 13.16 36.80
N LYS A 554 -3.41 11.91 36.61
CA LYS A 554 -3.78 10.75 37.43
C LYS A 554 -5.31 10.58 37.53
N TYR A 555 -6.02 10.89 36.44
CA TYR A 555 -7.49 10.85 36.41
C TYR A 555 -8.02 9.42 36.31
N SER A 556 -7.32 8.55 35.58
CA SER A 556 -7.62 7.11 35.53
C SER A 556 -6.35 6.34 35.16
N ASP A 557 -6.15 5.21 35.82
CA ASP A 557 -5.07 4.26 35.58
C ASP A 557 -5.54 3.05 34.75
N ASN A 558 -6.85 2.95 34.47
CA ASN A 558 -7.49 1.87 33.72
C ASN A 558 -8.20 2.44 32.48
N ILE A 559 -7.45 2.61 31.39
CA ILE A 559 -7.91 3.31 30.20
C ILE A 559 -8.17 2.32 29.06
N VAL A 560 -9.39 2.34 28.54
CA VAL A 560 -9.75 1.66 27.28
C VAL A 560 -9.90 2.71 26.19
N ALA A 561 -8.94 2.80 25.28
CA ALA A 561 -8.96 3.76 24.18
C ALA A 561 -9.24 3.05 22.85
N THR A 562 -10.24 3.52 22.10
CA THR A 562 -10.52 3.00 20.75
C THR A 562 -10.43 4.09 19.70
N VAL A 563 -9.91 3.75 18.52
CA VAL A 563 -9.71 4.72 17.44
C VAL A 563 -10.06 4.14 16.08
N SER A 564 -10.81 4.93 15.30
CA SER A 564 -11.18 4.58 13.92
C SER A 564 -10.24 5.25 12.92
N ILE A 565 -9.29 4.50 12.35
CA ILE A 565 -8.38 5.00 11.30
C ILE A 565 -8.33 4.05 10.10
N GLN A 566 -8.49 4.60 8.90
CA GLN A 566 -8.52 3.80 7.67
C GLN A 566 -7.13 3.38 7.18
N ALA A 567 -6.11 4.21 7.41
CA ALA A 567 -4.71 3.96 7.09
C ALA A 567 -3.84 4.99 7.83
N LEU A 568 -2.55 4.67 7.99
CA LEU A 568 -1.55 5.64 8.44
C LEU A 568 -1.46 6.77 7.40
N LYS A 569 -1.65 8.03 7.82
CA LYS A 569 -1.50 9.17 6.90
C LYS A 569 -0.08 9.71 6.96
N LYS A 570 0.62 9.67 5.83
CA LYS A 570 1.86 10.44 5.62
C LYS A 570 1.49 11.89 5.30
N THR A 571 2.13 12.84 5.97
CA THR A 571 2.04 14.28 5.70
C THR A 571 3.43 14.81 5.40
N ASP A 572 3.53 16.01 4.80
CA ASP A 572 4.81 16.65 4.50
C ASP A 572 5.69 16.90 5.76
N ALA A 573 5.09 16.83 6.96
CA ALA A 573 5.75 16.96 8.25
C ALA A 573 5.90 15.62 9.01
N GLY A 574 5.86 14.48 8.31
CA GLY A 574 5.95 13.12 8.88
C GLY A 574 4.63 12.36 8.90
N ASP A 575 4.60 11.17 9.50
CA ASP A 575 3.38 10.36 9.63
C ASP A 575 2.47 10.82 10.79
N THR A 576 1.24 10.30 10.83
CA THR A 576 0.33 10.50 11.97
C THR A 576 0.67 9.67 13.20
N LEU A 577 1.60 8.72 13.10
CA LEU A 577 2.03 7.87 14.22
C LEU A 577 2.85 8.66 15.23
N LYS A 578 3.55 9.73 14.81
CA LYS A 578 4.20 10.69 15.73
C LYS A 578 3.31 11.20 16.86
N HIS A 579 1.99 11.10 16.72
CA HIS A 579 1.06 11.46 17.78
C HIS A 579 1.04 10.47 18.95
N PHE A 580 1.41 9.20 18.76
CA PHE A 580 1.59 8.23 19.83
C PHE A 580 2.67 8.66 20.83
N GLU A 581 3.73 9.30 20.35
CA GLU A 581 4.81 9.86 21.20
C GLU A 581 4.27 10.82 22.27
N LYS A 582 3.11 11.43 22.02
CA LYS A 582 2.46 12.33 22.98
C LYS A 582 2.03 11.63 24.26
N ILE A 583 1.67 10.35 24.20
CA ILE A 583 1.20 9.58 25.37
C ILE A 583 2.21 9.68 26.51
N PHE A 584 3.50 9.57 26.18
CA PHE A 584 4.60 9.54 27.15
C PHE A 584 5.48 10.80 27.12
N ARG A 585 5.01 11.89 26.49
CA ARG A 585 5.82 13.11 26.30
C ARG A 585 6.39 13.69 27.59
N ASN A 586 5.66 13.55 28.70
CA ASN A 586 6.08 14.11 29.97
C ASN A 586 7.15 13.26 30.66
N ALA A 587 7.38 12.02 30.23
CA ALA A 587 8.45 11.16 30.70
C ALA A 587 9.66 11.17 29.74
N TYR A 588 9.75 12.14 28.82
CA TYR A 588 10.78 12.17 27.78
C TYR A 588 11.33 13.57 27.54
N ILE A 589 12.66 13.70 27.40
CA ILE A 589 13.34 14.94 27.04
C ILE A 589 13.72 14.86 25.57
N GLU A 590 12.95 15.54 24.72
CA GLU A 590 13.11 15.49 23.27
C GLU A 590 14.49 15.99 22.81
N ARG A 591 15.00 17.05 23.44
CA ARG A 591 16.32 17.66 23.11
C ARG A 591 17.50 16.73 23.37
N GLU A 592 17.38 15.85 24.36
CA GLU A 592 18.45 14.95 24.80
C GLU A 592 18.21 13.52 24.33
N ASN A 593 17.09 13.27 23.63
CA ASN A 593 16.65 11.97 23.18
C ASN A 593 16.68 10.91 24.32
N ARG A 594 16.17 11.30 25.50
CA ARG A 594 16.33 10.53 26.74
C ARG A 594 15.03 10.44 27.54
N VAL A 595 14.74 9.25 28.05
CA VAL A 595 13.64 8.98 29.00
C VAL A 595 14.00 9.53 30.38
N ILE A 596 13.03 10.14 31.06
CA ILE A 596 13.10 10.58 32.46
C ILE A 596 12.72 9.39 33.35
N PRO A 597 13.69 8.70 33.99
CA PRO A 597 13.43 7.42 34.65
C PRO A 597 12.37 7.51 35.75
N ASP A 598 12.41 8.54 36.58
CA ASP A 598 11.50 8.67 37.72
C ASP A 598 10.05 8.88 37.28
N ARG A 599 9.84 9.62 36.18
CA ARG A 599 8.49 9.81 35.62
C ARG A 599 7.98 8.56 34.93
N MET A 600 8.84 7.84 34.22
CA MET A 600 8.44 6.58 33.61
C MET A 600 8.10 5.53 34.68
N LYS A 601 8.86 5.49 35.78
CA LYS A 601 8.57 4.68 36.97
C LYS A 601 7.25 5.04 37.65
N ASP A 602 6.92 6.34 37.77
CA ASP A 602 5.61 6.76 38.31
C ASP A 602 4.45 6.27 37.42
N ILE A 603 4.63 6.29 36.10
CA ILE A 603 3.62 5.78 35.15
C ILE A 603 3.49 4.26 35.26
N SER A 604 4.60 3.50 35.15
CA SER A 604 4.58 2.03 35.20
C SER A 604 4.09 1.49 36.56
N SER A 605 4.36 2.21 37.65
CA SER A 605 3.88 1.82 38.98
C SER A 605 2.35 1.82 39.11
N ARG A 606 1.67 2.62 38.28
CA ARG A 606 0.20 2.74 38.26
C ARG A 606 -0.45 2.05 37.07
N ILE A 607 0.25 1.94 35.96
CA ILE A 607 -0.22 1.36 34.71
C ILE A 607 0.80 0.30 34.31
N LYS A 608 0.70 -0.88 34.93
CA LYS A 608 1.65 -1.97 34.68
C LYS A 608 1.46 -2.61 33.31
N HIS A 609 0.25 -2.54 32.76
CA HIS A 609 -0.07 -3.24 31.52
C HIS A 609 -0.34 -2.28 30.35
N LEU A 610 0.46 -2.37 29.29
CA LEU A 610 0.24 -1.65 28.03
C LEU A 610 -0.08 -2.64 26.90
N PHE A 611 -1.29 -2.56 26.38
CA PHE A 611 -1.74 -3.40 25.27
C PHE A 611 -2.12 -2.53 24.07
N ILE A 612 -1.43 -2.73 22.95
CA ILE A 612 -1.75 -2.07 21.68
C ILE A 612 -2.25 -3.13 20.70
N MET A 613 -3.54 -3.11 20.41
CA MET A 613 -4.17 -4.06 19.48
C MET A 613 -4.45 -3.39 18.14
N ILE A 614 -3.98 -4.03 17.07
CA ILE A 614 -4.12 -3.56 15.70
C ILE A 614 -4.99 -4.58 14.95
N ASP A 615 -6.18 -4.15 14.52
CA ASP A 615 -7.16 -4.99 13.84
C ASP A 615 -7.33 -4.57 12.37
N GLU A 616 -7.26 -5.53 11.45
CA GLU A 616 -7.45 -5.37 9.99
C GLU A 616 -6.49 -4.42 9.25
N ILE A 617 -5.47 -3.89 9.92
CA ILE A 617 -4.45 -3.06 9.26
C ILE A 617 -3.40 -3.96 8.57
N THR A 618 -3.33 -5.25 8.89
CA THR A 618 -2.42 -6.21 8.25
C THR A 618 -2.95 -6.64 6.88
N GLY A 619 -2.33 -6.14 5.80
CA GLY A 619 -2.70 -6.45 4.41
C GLY A 619 -2.44 -5.32 3.40
N ASP A 620 -2.19 -4.09 3.87
CA ASP A 620 -1.68 -2.96 3.06
C ASP A 620 -0.37 -2.39 3.63
N GLU A 621 0.32 -1.49 2.89
CA GLU A 621 1.59 -0.85 3.33
C GLU A 621 1.48 -0.13 4.68
N GLY A 622 0.31 0.45 4.97
CA GLY A 622 0.04 1.22 6.17
C GLY A 622 0.07 0.39 7.45
N GLY A 623 -0.23 -0.92 7.39
CA GLY A 623 -0.15 -1.80 8.56
C GLY A 623 1.26 -2.16 8.99
N VAL A 624 2.11 -2.47 8.02
CA VAL A 624 3.53 -2.77 8.26
C VAL A 624 4.23 -1.51 8.80
N GLU A 625 3.97 -0.36 8.19
CA GLU A 625 4.51 0.92 8.66
C GLU A 625 4.01 1.28 10.06
N PHE A 626 2.74 1.01 10.36
CA PHE A 626 2.18 1.24 11.70
C PHE A 626 2.87 0.35 12.74
N LEU A 627 3.03 -0.95 12.47
CA LEU A 627 3.71 -1.86 13.39
C LEU A 627 5.18 -1.45 13.63
N ASN A 628 5.90 -1.12 12.55
CA ASN A 628 7.30 -0.68 12.63
C ASN A 628 7.44 0.58 13.48
N GLY A 629 6.61 1.60 13.22
CA GLY A 629 6.69 2.83 14.00
C GLY A 629 6.26 2.63 15.48
N ILE A 630 5.34 1.70 15.78
CA ILE A 630 5.04 1.35 17.18
C ILE A 630 6.27 0.71 17.84
N ASN A 631 6.97 -0.19 17.14
CA ASN A 631 8.20 -0.77 17.67
C ASN A 631 9.26 0.30 17.96
N ASP A 632 9.43 1.27 17.06
CA ASP A 632 10.35 2.39 17.26
C ASP A 632 10.00 3.21 18.51
N ILE A 633 8.70 3.46 18.75
CA ILE A 633 8.22 4.14 19.95
C ILE A 633 8.51 3.32 21.21
N LEU A 634 8.25 2.01 21.19
CA LEU A 634 8.55 1.12 22.32
C LEU A 634 10.04 1.18 22.70
N ILE A 635 10.92 1.21 21.71
CA ILE A 635 12.38 1.32 21.91
C ILE A 635 12.75 2.72 22.42
N LYS A 636 12.30 3.77 21.74
CA LYS A 636 12.63 5.18 22.04
C LYS A 636 12.25 5.58 23.46
N TYR A 637 11.08 5.14 23.93
CA TYR A 637 10.59 5.44 25.26
C TYR A 637 11.00 4.41 26.32
N GLY A 638 11.80 3.40 25.95
CA GLY A 638 12.29 2.37 26.87
C GLY A 638 11.15 1.57 27.52
N LEU A 639 10.02 1.39 26.82
CA LEU A 639 8.83 0.71 27.36
C LEU A 639 9.02 -0.79 27.54
N LYS A 640 10.14 -1.35 27.04
CA LYS A 640 10.57 -2.74 27.25
C LYS A 640 11.62 -2.87 28.37
N ASN A 641 11.95 -1.77 29.06
CA ASN A 641 13.02 -1.76 30.05
C ASN A 641 12.47 -2.09 31.45
N ASN A 642 12.67 -3.34 31.89
CA ASN A 642 12.24 -3.83 33.21
C ASN A 642 12.78 -3.01 34.40
N SER A 643 13.81 -2.17 34.22
CA SER A 643 14.29 -1.28 35.29
C SER A 643 13.31 -0.16 35.64
N TYR A 644 12.30 0.08 34.81
CA TYR A 644 11.22 1.02 35.09
C TYR A 644 10.05 0.39 35.83
N GLY A 645 9.98 -0.93 35.97
CA GLY A 645 8.83 -1.66 36.50
C GLY A 645 8.22 -2.50 35.40
#